data_AF-A0A3D1IAL6-F1
#
_entry.id   AF-A0A3D1IAL6-F1
#
_cell.length_a   1.000
_cell.length_b   1.000
_cell.length_c   1.000
_cell.angle_alpha   90.00
_cell.angle_beta   90.00
_cell.angle_gamma   90.00
#
_symmetry.space_group_name_H-M   'P 1'
#
loop_
_entity.id
_entity.type
_entity.pdbx_description
1 polymer ?
#
loop_
_entity_poly.entity_id
_entity_poly.type
_entity_poly.pdbx_seq_one_letter_code
_entity_poly.pdbx_strand_id
1 'polypeptide(L)'
;MRGNLFLPDDSTRSRRILDGVALGPEGIFYLTFGNSQGAGSLFAFREQGQGSFDLVYRYDLYPQHTINLNQASAVTYRETLLDKDPIVTTLLPFLNQPLTNLRFVGGPAVRGDTVYVMAKGTKLGVVQNAILMAFRAKPGNVEIRLPAIEGSFTLLQPDLLRSADPANPNVYTTIQASQYRYDNYENQSRGVVRLLSLMSGNRGPVTNAVSLSQPVILRRQNQPDELIEPDRTGSTWPPLLFYVVFTGLDTLSAPTVLGDTVYLAGASVLPNILSGPPFPPLQPTGVVTALNASISPNDPFLFADPDRPWNKQLYQLKVSPSFQGNPNWVWPQTVGVTSFDDYRVRVLQTTLGVSPQAYGVVGGDGALFAWSSQGIWGFSRADFLVCDEGRVARFDPSGNALWSTEATLSSGPSVEVGAVGNARPLVRPVRAYRFGYGDLLVVDAGSNRIVRLDSTGREVRSIDRFVLDPNGIPEGYVANEPLQLREPRDVLWWTEYKANPSGVSNPQALEYWVHYLVADSGNNRVVELVDRYAVDPATRGLLGVVSFTDASGGTQPALGVLYWHSPSTISGKGFRFASLARIFRPDTGRHAYAAAIGGATPTRVDLGLDAPNLGSPETDLRESRDGNGGIVFFDGPNLEVINEVAVPAVAANVFWNAESGSFSSPAVPARKKVLTNLNSVTMQNVYLDLDGTGPKTYTAILFTDSSGAYEIVKSGSEWRVVWMLPRNVYRVMRRNPATNEPAGDNPLDFRPMYAKRLDSGEILIVNGYFGRKRNGEPFEGEILQLNGNWDPGVLGSGFQFTQTNLGFSSISVRFELPPIQGTRGLTLPVFADRD
;
A
#
# COMPACT_ATOMS: atom_id res chain seq x y z
N MET A 1 -19.84 -34.37 -11.44
CA MET A 1 -19.17 -35.25 -12.43
C MET A 1 -19.57 -36.70 -12.16
N ARG A 2 -20.01 -37.41 -13.19
CA ARG A 2 -20.06 -38.89 -13.20
C ARG A 2 -18.93 -39.34 -14.14
N GLY A 3 -18.28 -40.49 -13.93
CA GLY A 3 -17.21 -40.98 -14.83
C GLY A 3 -15.77 -40.73 -14.34
N ASN A 4 -14.81 -41.41 -14.99
CA ASN A 4 -13.40 -41.47 -14.58
C ASN A 4 -12.48 -41.08 -15.75
N LEU A 5 -11.43 -40.31 -15.49
CA LEU A 5 -10.33 -40.01 -16.42
C LEU A 5 -9.00 -40.44 -15.78
N PHE A 6 -8.10 -41.03 -16.58
CA PHE A 6 -6.73 -41.37 -16.14
C PHE A 6 -5.74 -40.54 -16.97
N LEU A 7 -5.08 -39.58 -16.30
CA LEU A 7 -4.14 -38.66 -16.95
C LEU A 7 -2.86 -39.39 -17.40
N PRO A 8 -2.22 -38.96 -18.50
CA PRO A 8 -1.02 -39.60 -19.01
C PRO A 8 0.16 -39.35 -18.08
N ASP A 9 0.95 -40.38 -17.78
CA ASP A 9 2.18 -40.28 -17.00
C ASP A 9 3.33 -41.05 -17.64
N ASP A 10 4.55 -40.82 -17.16
CA ASP A 10 5.74 -41.55 -17.54
C ASP A 10 5.88 -42.88 -16.77
N SER A 11 6.99 -43.59 -17.00
CA SER A 11 7.28 -44.87 -16.34
C SER A 11 7.50 -44.74 -14.83
N THR A 12 7.78 -43.53 -14.30
CA THR A 12 8.02 -43.29 -12.88
C THR A 12 6.74 -43.16 -12.06
N ARG A 13 5.60 -42.87 -12.72
CA ARG A 13 4.27 -42.71 -12.10
C ARG A 13 4.26 -41.71 -10.93
N SER A 14 5.08 -40.68 -11.02
CA SER A 14 5.33 -39.73 -9.93
C SER A 14 4.43 -38.49 -9.99
N ARG A 15 3.66 -38.30 -11.08
CA ARG A 15 2.84 -37.11 -11.28
C ARG A 15 1.46 -37.25 -10.64
N ARG A 16 0.92 -36.11 -10.22
CA ARG A 16 -0.36 -35.98 -9.54
C ARG A 16 -1.05 -34.69 -9.94
N ILE A 17 -2.35 -34.64 -9.70
CA ILE A 17 -3.09 -33.37 -9.76
C ILE A 17 -2.51 -32.46 -8.68
N LEU A 18 -2.17 -31.23 -9.06
CA LEU A 18 -1.58 -30.25 -8.16
C LEU A 18 -2.72 -29.40 -7.56
N ASP A 19 -2.93 -29.56 -6.26
CA ASP A 19 -3.93 -28.79 -5.48
C ASP A 19 -5.37 -28.97 -6.03
N GLY A 20 -6.22 -27.95 -5.90
CA GLY A 20 -7.61 -27.97 -6.33
C GLY A 20 -7.85 -27.91 -7.85
N VAL A 21 -9.01 -28.44 -8.26
CA VAL A 21 -9.56 -28.32 -9.62
C VAL A 21 -10.46 -27.08 -9.67
N ALA A 22 -10.33 -26.28 -10.72
CA ALA A 22 -11.17 -25.10 -10.90
C ALA A 22 -12.29 -25.37 -11.91
N LEU A 23 -13.49 -24.87 -11.63
CA LEU A 23 -14.61 -24.89 -12.57
C LEU A 23 -14.74 -23.51 -13.22
N GLY A 24 -14.69 -23.46 -14.54
CA GLY A 24 -14.98 -22.24 -15.28
C GLY A 24 -16.34 -22.26 -15.95
N PRO A 25 -16.55 -21.29 -16.85
CA PRO A 25 -17.79 -21.18 -17.61
C PRO A 25 -18.05 -22.42 -18.48
N GLU A 26 -19.31 -22.65 -18.85
CA GLU A 26 -19.73 -23.77 -19.73
C GLU A 26 -19.40 -25.17 -19.19
N GLY A 27 -19.15 -25.30 -17.88
CA GLY A 27 -18.84 -26.58 -17.26
C GLY A 27 -17.46 -27.13 -17.61
N ILE A 28 -16.54 -26.28 -18.11
CA ILE A 28 -15.15 -26.67 -18.34
C ILE A 28 -14.43 -26.68 -16.99
N PHE A 29 -13.80 -27.78 -16.63
CA PHE A 29 -12.94 -27.85 -15.46
C PHE A 29 -11.47 -27.87 -15.86
N TYR A 30 -10.66 -27.17 -15.07
CA TYR A 30 -9.23 -26.98 -15.29
C TYR A 30 -8.45 -27.62 -14.15
N LEU A 31 -7.39 -28.33 -14.49
CA LEU A 31 -6.49 -28.93 -13.53
C LEU A 31 -5.05 -28.86 -14.02
N THR A 32 -4.14 -28.70 -13.08
CA THR A 32 -2.69 -28.82 -13.30
C THR A 32 -2.25 -30.20 -12.88
N PHE A 33 -1.39 -30.82 -13.69
CA PHE A 33 -0.87 -32.16 -13.46
C PHE A 33 0.64 -32.16 -13.60
N GLY A 34 1.36 -32.64 -12.58
CA GLY A 34 2.82 -32.62 -12.56
C GLY A 34 3.39 -33.23 -11.28
N ASN A 35 4.68 -33.03 -11.02
CA ASN A 35 5.34 -33.45 -9.79
C ASN A 35 6.25 -32.34 -9.26
N SER A 36 6.93 -32.56 -8.13
CA SER A 36 7.79 -31.56 -7.50
C SER A 36 9.11 -31.27 -8.25
N GLN A 37 9.47 -32.08 -9.25
CA GLN A 37 10.80 -32.10 -9.87
C GLN A 37 10.80 -32.05 -11.41
N GLY A 38 9.64 -32.01 -12.06
CA GLY A 38 9.52 -32.23 -13.50
C GLY A 38 8.38 -31.45 -14.16
N ALA A 39 8.47 -31.39 -15.48
CA ALA A 39 7.47 -30.76 -16.35
C ALA A 39 6.07 -31.36 -16.15
N GLY A 40 5.05 -30.53 -16.37
CA GLY A 40 3.64 -30.89 -16.23
C GLY A 40 2.76 -30.24 -17.29
N SER A 41 1.46 -30.45 -17.15
CA SER A 41 0.43 -29.91 -18.05
C SER A 41 -0.66 -29.18 -17.29
N LEU A 42 -1.23 -28.18 -17.95
CA LEU A 42 -2.58 -27.73 -17.71
C LEU A 42 -3.54 -28.50 -18.63
N PHE A 43 -4.60 -29.06 -18.07
CA PHE A 43 -5.70 -29.69 -18.81
C PHE A 43 -7.00 -28.92 -18.62
N ALA A 44 -7.78 -28.80 -19.69
CA ALA A 44 -9.13 -28.25 -19.69
C ALA A 44 -10.11 -29.25 -20.30
N PHE A 45 -11.04 -29.75 -19.50
CA PHE A 45 -12.00 -30.77 -19.92
C PHE A 45 -13.43 -30.25 -19.87
N ARG A 46 -14.25 -30.64 -20.84
CA ARG A 46 -15.69 -30.35 -20.87
C ARG A 46 -16.47 -31.65 -20.73
N GLU A 47 -17.41 -31.70 -19.78
CA GLU A 47 -18.33 -32.85 -19.64
C GLU A 47 -19.44 -32.75 -20.71
N GLN A 48 -19.59 -33.78 -21.55
CA GLN A 48 -20.62 -33.88 -22.60
C GLN A 48 -21.89 -34.62 -22.13
N GLY A 49 -21.93 -34.98 -20.83
CA GLY A 49 -23.02 -35.74 -20.21
C GLY A 49 -22.70 -37.22 -20.00
N GLN A 50 -23.40 -37.83 -19.04
CA GLN A 50 -23.26 -39.24 -18.62
C GLN A 50 -21.82 -39.66 -18.24
N GLY A 51 -20.93 -38.71 -17.96
CA GLY A 51 -19.53 -38.96 -17.66
C GLY A 51 -18.61 -39.20 -18.85
N SER A 52 -19.00 -38.71 -20.03
CA SER A 52 -18.10 -38.55 -21.17
C SER A 52 -17.49 -37.14 -21.17
N PHE A 53 -16.23 -37.03 -21.56
CA PHE A 53 -15.45 -35.80 -21.55
C PHE A 53 -14.80 -35.54 -22.90
N ASP A 54 -14.68 -34.27 -23.26
CA ASP A 54 -13.80 -33.80 -24.33
C ASP A 54 -12.63 -33.01 -23.74
N LEU A 55 -11.45 -33.17 -24.32
CA LEU A 55 -10.30 -32.34 -23.98
C LEU A 55 -10.34 -31.09 -24.85
N VAL A 56 -10.63 -29.95 -24.21
CA VAL A 56 -10.74 -28.63 -24.85
C VAL A 56 -9.35 -28.11 -25.18
N TYR A 57 -8.45 -28.13 -24.19
CA TYR A 57 -7.03 -27.89 -24.43
C TYR A 57 -6.12 -28.57 -23.41
N ARG A 58 -4.89 -28.86 -23.84
CA ARG A 58 -3.74 -29.19 -23.00
C ARG A 58 -2.63 -28.19 -23.29
N TYR A 59 -1.93 -27.73 -22.26
CA TYR A 59 -0.79 -26.83 -22.41
C TYR A 59 0.37 -27.34 -21.56
N ASP A 60 1.51 -27.63 -22.21
CA ASP A 60 2.68 -28.20 -21.57
C ASP A 60 3.79 -27.16 -21.41
N LEU A 61 4.57 -27.29 -20.33
CA LEU A 61 5.80 -26.55 -20.13
C LEU A 61 7.01 -27.44 -20.42
N TYR A 62 7.98 -26.92 -21.16
CA TYR A 62 9.11 -27.70 -21.63
C TYR A 62 10.38 -26.84 -21.83
N PRO A 63 11.57 -27.42 -21.61
CA PRO A 63 12.83 -26.78 -21.94
C PRO A 63 13.09 -26.84 -23.46
N GLN A 64 14.18 -26.20 -23.89
CA GLN A 64 14.71 -26.43 -25.24
C GLN A 64 14.98 -27.93 -25.46
N HIS A 65 14.61 -28.44 -26.63
CA HIS A 65 14.74 -29.86 -26.98
C HIS A 65 14.95 -30.05 -28.48
N THR A 66 15.39 -31.24 -28.88
CA THR A 66 15.65 -31.59 -30.28
C THR A 66 14.54 -32.48 -30.82
N ILE A 67 13.87 -32.02 -31.87
CA ILE A 67 12.83 -32.77 -32.58
C ILE A 67 13.48 -33.53 -33.74
N ASN A 68 13.47 -34.86 -33.67
CA ASN A 68 13.90 -35.71 -34.78
C ASN A 68 12.79 -35.81 -35.82
N LEU A 69 13.13 -35.51 -37.08
CA LEU A 69 12.24 -35.55 -38.23
C LEU A 69 12.66 -36.69 -39.18
N ASN A 70 11.69 -37.38 -39.77
CA ASN A 70 11.98 -38.44 -40.75
C ASN A 70 12.39 -37.83 -42.09
N GLN A 71 13.51 -38.30 -42.65
CA GLN A 71 14.04 -37.83 -43.95
C GLN A 71 14.29 -36.31 -44.01
N ALA A 72 14.44 -35.65 -42.85
CA ALA A 72 14.76 -34.23 -42.70
C ALA A 72 15.75 -34.03 -41.53
N SER A 73 16.40 -32.88 -41.47
CA SER A 73 17.31 -32.55 -40.38
C SER A 73 16.54 -32.39 -39.06
N ALA A 74 17.15 -32.83 -37.96
CA ALA A 74 16.61 -32.58 -36.63
C ALA A 74 16.54 -31.07 -36.35
N VAL A 75 15.50 -30.63 -35.63
CA VAL A 75 15.25 -29.21 -35.33
C VAL A 75 15.39 -28.99 -33.84
N THR A 76 16.30 -28.10 -33.44
CA THR A 76 16.34 -27.62 -32.05
C THR A 76 15.20 -26.63 -31.82
N TYR A 77 14.25 -27.03 -30.99
CA TYR A 77 13.07 -26.25 -30.65
C TYR A 77 13.24 -25.60 -29.28
N ARG A 78 13.10 -24.27 -29.22
CA ARG A 78 13.30 -23.50 -27.98
C ARG A 78 12.21 -23.78 -26.93
N GLU A 79 12.53 -23.49 -25.69
CA GLU A 79 11.68 -23.61 -24.50
C GLU A 79 10.32 -22.91 -24.65
N THR A 80 9.35 -23.30 -23.81
CA THR A 80 7.98 -22.75 -23.89
C THR A 80 7.93 -21.27 -23.57
N LEU A 81 8.67 -20.82 -22.56
CA LEU A 81 8.61 -19.48 -22.00
C LEU A 81 10.01 -18.89 -21.89
N LEU A 82 10.12 -17.60 -22.25
CA LEU A 82 11.34 -16.81 -22.13
C LEU A 82 11.13 -15.72 -21.09
N ASP A 83 12.23 -15.18 -20.55
CA ASP A 83 12.17 -13.95 -19.77
C ASP A 83 12.97 -12.85 -20.47
N LYS A 84 12.23 -11.87 -21.02
CA LYS A 84 12.75 -10.69 -21.70
C LYS A 84 12.42 -9.40 -20.93
N ASP A 85 11.98 -9.50 -19.68
CA ASP A 85 11.63 -8.32 -18.88
C ASP A 85 12.84 -7.38 -18.72
N PRO A 86 12.68 -6.04 -18.88
CA PRO A 86 13.74 -5.06 -18.66
C PRO A 86 14.41 -5.12 -17.28
N ILE A 87 13.74 -5.67 -16.25
CA ILE A 87 14.36 -6.00 -14.97
C ILE A 87 15.60 -6.87 -15.16
N VAL A 88 15.51 -7.91 -15.98
CA VAL A 88 16.63 -8.84 -16.18
C VAL A 88 17.47 -8.48 -17.39
N THR A 89 16.89 -7.91 -18.44
CA THR A 89 17.65 -7.59 -19.66
C THR A 89 18.47 -6.31 -19.55
N THR A 90 18.06 -5.37 -18.68
CA THR A 90 18.74 -4.06 -18.55
C THR A 90 19.21 -3.77 -17.12
N LEU A 91 18.34 -3.95 -16.12
CA LEU A 91 18.63 -3.51 -14.74
C LEU A 91 19.52 -4.50 -13.97
N LEU A 92 19.27 -5.81 -14.15
CA LEU A 92 19.98 -6.91 -13.50
C LEU A 92 20.48 -7.93 -14.55
N PRO A 93 21.41 -7.55 -15.45
CA PRO A 93 21.82 -8.36 -16.60
C PRO A 93 22.40 -9.74 -16.23
N PHE A 94 22.94 -9.90 -15.02
CA PHE A 94 23.41 -11.20 -14.54
C PHE A 94 22.29 -12.24 -14.38
N LEU A 95 21.03 -11.81 -14.27
CA LEU A 95 19.83 -12.66 -14.25
C LEU A 95 19.25 -12.91 -15.65
N ASN A 96 19.85 -12.39 -16.71
CA ASN A 96 19.43 -12.65 -18.08
C ASN A 96 19.94 -14.02 -18.56
N GLN A 97 19.33 -15.09 -18.02
CA GLN A 97 19.67 -16.47 -18.30
C GLN A 97 18.41 -17.26 -18.69
N PRO A 98 18.52 -18.33 -19.49
CA PRO A 98 17.39 -19.18 -19.85
C PRO A 98 16.67 -19.73 -18.62
N LEU A 99 15.34 -19.84 -18.71
CA LEU A 99 14.53 -20.49 -17.68
C LEU A 99 14.70 -22.01 -17.81
N THR A 100 15.22 -22.64 -16.76
CA THR A 100 15.34 -24.09 -16.66
C THR A 100 14.31 -24.64 -15.67
N ASN A 101 14.08 -25.97 -15.68
CA ASN A 101 13.17 -26.62 -14.73
C ASN A 101 11.75 -26.01 -14.71
N LEU A 102 11.20 -25.74 -15.89
CA LEU A 102 9.85 -25.21 -16.05
C LEU A 102 8.80 -26.22 -15.60
N ARG A 103 7.92 -25.83 -14.67
CA ARG A 103 6.86 -26.70 -14.12
C ARG A 103 5.68 -25.92 -13.57
N PHE A 104 4.50 -26.53 -13.57
CA PHE A 104 3.30 -25.97 -12.93
C PHE A 104 3.38 -26.10 -11.40
N VAL A 105 2.74 -25.16 -10.68
CA VAL A 105 2.63 -25.15 -9.22
C VAL A 105 1.23 -24.69 -8.82
N GLY A 106 0.63 -25.35 -7.83
CA GLY A 106 -0.72 -25.01 -7.35
C GLY A 106 -1.82 -25.30 -8.37
N GLY A 107 -3.06 -25.04 -7.93
CA GLY A 107 -4.27 -25.22 -8.74
C GLY A 107 -4.58 -23.99 -9.60
N PRO A 108 -5.40 -24.14 -10.66
CA PRO A 108 -5.89 -23.01 -11.43
C PRO A 108 -6.86 -22.13 -10.62
N ALA A 109 -6.98 -20.86 -11.01
CA ALA A 109 -8.05 -19.96 -10.56
C ALA A 109 -8.79 -19.39 -11.78
N VAL A 110 -10.11 -19.23 -11.69
CA VAL A 110 -10.93 -18.75 -12.83
C VAL A 110 -11.62 -17.44 -12.46
N ARG A 111 -11.56 -16.47 -13.36
CA ARG A 111 -12.33 -15.21 -13.29
C ARG A 111 -12.88 -14.85 -14.66
N GLY A 112 -14.20 -14.82 -14.77
CA GLY A 112 -14.87 -14.54 -16.04
C GLY A 112 -14.37 -15.48 -17.14
N ASP A 113 -13.82 -14.90 -18.20
CA ASP A 113 -13.31 -15.63 -19.37
C ASP A 113 -11.79 -15.94 -19.31
N THR A 114 -11.15 -15.77 -18.14
CA THR A 114 -9.71 -16.03 -17.96
C THR A 114 -9.43 -17.07 -16.87
N VAL A 115 -8.48 -17.97 -17.15
CA VAL A 115 -7.94 -18.95 -16.22
C VAL A 115 -6.49 -18.60 -15.89
N TYR A 116 -6.20 -18.39 -14.62
CA TYR A 116 -4.87 -18.12 -14.10
C TYR A 116 -4.24 -19.38 -13.54
N VAL A 117 -2.99 -19.62 -13.90
CA VAL A 117 -2.23 -20.78 -13.43
C VAL A 117 -0.82 -20.35 -13.06
N MET A 118 -0.29 -20.90 -11.97
CA MET A 118 1.09 -20.67 -11.56
C MET A 118 2.03 -21.74 -12.09
N ALA A 119 3.22 -21.30 -12.45
CA ALA A 119 4.36 -22.11 -12.83
C ALA A 119 5.64 -21.54 -12.19
N LYS A 120 6.74 -22.26 -12.34
CA LYS A 120 8.08 -21.84 -11.91
C LYS A 120 9.12 -22.17 -12.96
N GLY A 121 10.22 -21.41 -12.93
CA GLY A 121 11.48 -21.76 -13.57
C GLY A 121 12.67 -21.29 -12.73
N THR A 122 13.84 -21.85 -12.98
CA THR A 122 15.07 -21.54 -12.25
C THR A 122 16.11 -20.90 -13.19
N LYS A 123 16.77 -19.85 -12.70
CA LYS A 123 17.90 -19.17 -13.33
C LYS A 123 19.16 -19.35 -12.49
N LEU A 124 20.33 -19.44 -13.13
CA LEU A 124 21.63 -19.65 -12.47
C LEU A 124 21.66 -20.91 -11.55
N GLY A 125 20.73 -21.85 -11.74
CA GLY A 125 20.56 -23.03 -10.88
C GLY A 125 20.00 -22.76 -9.47
N VAL A 126 19.97 -21.49 -9.01
CA VAL A 126 19.62 -21.15 -7.61
C VAL A 126 18.51 -20.11 -7.48
N VAL A 127 18.30 -19.25 -8.48
CA VAL A 127 17.29 -18.18 -8.43
C VAL A 127 15.97 -18.71 -8.97
N GLN A 128 15.01 -18.97 -8.09
CA GLN A 128 13.65 -19.36 -8.47
C GLN A 128 12.88 -18.16 -9.02
N ASN A 129 12.01 -18.39 -9.99
CA ASN A 129 11.16 -17.38 -10.60
C ASN A 129 9.76 -17.96 -10.74
N ALA A 130 8.77 -17.30 -10.15
CA ALA A 130 7.38 -17.65 -10.29
C ALA A 130 6.86 -17.09 -11.62
N ILE A 131 5.94 -17.81 -12.25
CA ILE A 131 5.38 -17.47 -13.54
C ILE A 131 3.87 -17.53 -13.42
N LEU A 132 3.18 -16.41 -13.65
CA LEU A 132 1.73 -16.39 -13.76
C LEU A 132 1.37 -16.49 -15.24
N MET A 133 0.48 -17.41 -15.58
CA MET A 133 0.00 -17.63 -16.94
C MET A 133 -1.51 -17.42 -16.99
N ALA A 134 -1.98 -16.64 -17.97
CA ALA A 134 -3.39 -16.36 -18.20
C ALA A 134 -3.86 -17.03 -19.49
N PHE A 135 -4.90 -17.86 -19.40
CA PHE A 135 -5.47 -18.61 -20.51
C PHE A 135 -6.92 -18.21 -20.76
N ARG A 136 -7.37 -18.33 -22.02
CA ARG A 136 -8.81 -18.24 -22.33
C ARG A 136 -9.56 -19.37 -21.64
N ALA A 137 -10.55 -19.03 -20.84
CA ALA A 137 -11.46 -20.02 -20.28
C ALA A 137 -12.30 -20.67 -21.39
N LYS A 138 -12.75 -19.87 -22.36
CA LYS A 138 -13.55 -20.32 -23.51
C LYS A 138 -12.77 -20.20 -24.81
N PRO A 139 -11.82 -21.10 -25.11
CA PRO A 139 -11.19 -21.11 -26.42
C PRO A 139 -12.22 -21.58 -27.47
N GLY A 140 -12.13 -21.01 -28.67
CA GLY A 140 -12.86 -21.53 -29.83
C GLY A 140 -12.29 -22.87 -30.30
N ASN A 141 -12.80 -23.36 -31.43
CA ASN A 141 -12.29 -24.59 -32.03
C ASN A 141 -10.81 -24.44 -32.40
N VAL A 142 -10.00 -25.47 -32.08
CA VAL A 142 -8.58 -25.49 -32.42
C VAL A 142 -8.44 -25.87 -33.90
N GLU A 143 -7.66 -25.09 -34.62
CA GLU A 143 -7.45 -25.27 -36.06
C GLU A 143 -5.97 -25.31 -36.40
N ILE A 144 -5.63 -26.05 -37.46
CA ILE A 144 -4.32 -26.00 -38.12
C ILE A 144 -4.56 -25.66 -39.58
N ARG A 145 -4.04 -24.54 -40.03
CA ARG A 145 -4.09 -24.10 -41.42
C ARG A 145 -2.84 -24.60 -42.12
N LEU A 146 -3.04 -25.37 -43.18
CA LEU A 146 -2.00 -26.01 -43.98
C LEU A 146 -2.24 -25.69 -45.47
N PRO A 147 -1.21 -25.84 -46.32
CA PRO A 147 -1.44 -26.00 -47.76
C PRO A 147 -2.42 -27.17 -48.02
N ALA A 148 -3.12 -27.16 -49.16
CA ALA A 148 -3.91 -28.32 -49.56
C ALA A 148 -3.04 -29.58 -49.60
N ILE A 149 -3.51 -30.66 -49.00
CA ILE A 149 -2.79 -31.94 -48.91
C ILE A 149 -3.48 -32.92 -49.83
N GLU A 150 -2.75 -33.41 -50.81
CA GLU A 150 -3.18 -34.50 -51.69
C GLU A 150 -2.75 -35.84 -51.09
N GLY A 151 -3.69 -36.77 -50.94
CA GLY A 151 -3.43 -38.12 -50.41
C GLY A 151 -3.45 -38.25 -48.88
N SER A 152 -3.00 -39.40 -48.39
CA SER A 152 -2.99 -39.73 -46.95
C SER A 152 -1.87 -39.01 -46.21
N PHE A 153 -2.18 -38.45 -45.04
CA PHE A 153 -1.20 -37.83 -44.15
C PHE A 153 -1.40 -38.29 -42.70
N THR A 154 -0.39 -38.07 -41.87
CA THR A 154 -0.46 -38.29 -40.43
C THR A 154 0.09 -37.07 -39.71
N LEU A 155 -0.59 -36.66 -38.63
CA LEU A 155 -0.12 -35.60 -37.76
C LEU A 155 0.47 -36.20 -36.49
N LEU A 156 1.69 -35.79 -36.16
CA LEU A 156 2.44 -36.26 -35.00
C LEU A 156 2.85 -35.07 -34.14
N GLN A 157 2.98 -35.27 -32.84
CA GLN A 157 3.52 -34.25 -31.93
C GLN A 157 4.46 -34.93 -30.92
N PRO A 158 5.64 -34.35 -30.63
CA PRO A 158 6.49 -34.85 -29.56
C PRO A 158 5.74 -34.88 -28.22
N ASP A 159 5.77 -35.99 -27.51
CA ASP A 159 5.16 -36.11 -26.18
C ASP A 159 6.25 -36.12 -25.11
N LEU A 160 6.63 -34.91 -24.70
CA LEU A 160 7.72 -34.68 -23.75
C LEU A 160 7.44 -35.26 -22.36
N LEU A 161 6.16 -35.35 -21.97
CA LEU A 161 5.80 -35.85 -20.65
C LEU A 161 5.93 -37.37 -20.55
N ARG A 162 5.73 -38.10 -21.65
CA ARG A 162 5.91 -39.55 -21.70
C ARG A 162 7.30 -39.98 -22.17
N SER A 163 8.07 -39.06 -22.73
CA SER A 163 9.45 -39.33 -23.18
C SER A 163 10.38 -39.49 -21.98
N ALA A 164 11.31 -40.45 -22.08
CA ALA A 164 12.28 -40.71 -21.01
C ALA A 164 13.33 -39.59 -20.89
N ASP A 165 13.72 -39.00 -22.02
CA ASP A 165 14.54 -37.79 -22.10
C ASP A 165 13.73 -36.67 -22.78
N PRO A 166 13.23 -35.67 -22.03
CA PRO A 166 12.54 -34.53 -22.62
C PRO A 166 13.42 -33.66 -23.52
N ALA A 167 14.76 -33.70 -23.41
CA ALA A 167 15.64 -32.98 -24.32
C ALA A 167 15.71 -33.64 -25.71
N ASN A 168 15.44 -34.95 -25.79
CA ASN A 168 15.40 -35.74 -27.02
C ASN A 168 14.19 -36.69 -27.01
N PRO A 169 12.97 -36.16 -27.26
CA PRO A 169 11.74 -36.96 -27.17
C PRO A 169 11.79 -38.22 -28.04
N ASN A 170 11.48 -39.36 -27.42
CA ASN A 170 11.38 -40.65 -28.09
C ASN A 170 9.93 -41.15 -28.21
N VAL A 171 8.97 -40.47 -27.58
CA VAL A 171 7.55 -40.78 -27.65
C VAL A 171 6.82 -39.68 -28.41
N TYR A 172 5.93 -40.07 -29.32
CA TYR A 172 5.11 -39.16 -30.10
C TYR A 172 3.62 -39.45 -29.88
N THR A 173 2.83 -38.39 -29.83
CA THR A 173 1.38 -38.43 -29.91
C THR A 173 0.96 -38.40 -31.37
N THR A 174 0.20 -39.41 -31.81
CA THR A 174 -0.40 -39.44 -33.15
C THR A 174 -1.82 -38.93 -33.07
N ILE A 175 -2.12 -37.85 -33.78
CA ILE A 175 -3.48 -37.29 -33.85
C ILE A 175 -4.33 -38.21 -34.73
N GLN A 176 -5.33 -38.85 -34.12
CA GLN A 176 -6.17 -39.84 -34.78
C GLN A 176 -7.22 -39.18 -35.68
N ALA A 177 -7.65 -39.88 -36.74
CA ALA A 177 -8.68 -39.39 -37.65
C ALA A 177 -10.03 -39.11 -36.94
N SER A 178 -10.31 -39.74 -35.80
CA SER A 178 -11.49 -39.46 -34.97
C SER A 178 -11.41 -38.13 -34.22
N GLN A 179 -10.22 -37.54 -34.07
CA GLN A 179 -10.00 -36.31 -33.30
C GLN A 179 -10.19 -35.05 -34.15
N TYR A 180 -10.15 -35.16 -35.48
CA TYR A 180 -10.20 -34.00 -36.37
C TYR A 180 -11.08 -34.21 -37.59
N ARG A 181 -11.51 -33.09 -38.17
CA ARG A 181 -12.08 -33.01 -39.51
C ARG A 181 -11.11 -32.24 -40.41
N TYR A 182 -10.85 -32.77 -41.60
CA TYR A 182 -10.06 -32.07 -42.62
C TYR A 182 -10.99 -31.48 -43.68
N ASP A 183 -10.97 -30.16 -43.82
CA ASP A 183 -11.66 -29.45 -44.88
C ASP A 183 -10.64 -29.00 -45.94
N ASN A 184 -10.76 -29.54 -47.16
CA ASN A 184 -9.95 -29.12 -48.30
C ASN A 184 -10.71 -28.06 -49.12
N TYR A 185 -10.11 -26.89 -49.31
CA TYR A 185 -10.66 -25.81 -50.14
C TYR A 185 -9.91 -25.81 -51.47
N GLU A 186 -10.34 -26.69 -52.39
CA GLU A 186 -9.66 -26.97 -53.67
C GLU A 186 -9.45 -25.70 -54.51
N ASN A 187 -10.39 -24.75 -54.46
CA ASN A 187 -10.30 -23.49 -55.21
C ASN A 187 -9.30 -22.47 -54.60
N GLN A 188 -8.71 -22.75 -53.44
CA GLN A 188 -7.82 -21.84 -52.70
C GLN A 188 -6.47 -22.48 -52.33
N SER A 189 -6.17 -23.70 -52.80
CA SER A 189 -4.97 -24.46 -52.43
C SER A 189 -4.71 -24.52 -50.91
N ARG A 190 -5.78 -24.57 -50.11
CA ARG A 190 -5.75 -24.44 -48.64
C ARG A 190 -6.47 -25.59 -47.97
N GLY A 191 -5.84 -26.17 -46.95
CA GLY A 191 -6.44 -27.14 -46.05
C GLY A 191 -6.63 -26.57 -44.64
N VAL A 192 -7.71 -26.98 -43.97
CA VAL A 192 -7.93 -26.68 -42.55
C VAL A 192 -8.23 -27.97 -41.81
N VAL A 193 -7.38 -28.31 -40.83
CA VAL A 193 -7.64 -29.38 -39.87
C VAL A 193 -8.32 -28.74 -38.65
N ARG A 194 -9.56 -29.14 -38.35
CA ARG A 194 -10.30 -28.70 -37.17
C ARG A 194 -10.35 -29.83 -36.14
N LEU A 195 -9.81 -29.59 -34.95
CA LEU A 195 -9.80 -30.57 -33.87
C LEU A 195 -11.11 -30.48 -33.08
N LEU A 196 -11.81 -31.61 -32.96
CA LEU A 196 -13.08 -31.73 -32.23
C LEU A 196 -12.85 -32.04 -30.74
N SER A 197 -11.84 -32.87 -30.45
CA SER A 197 -11.33 -33.13 -29.10
C SER A 197 -9.82 -33.34 -29.21
N LEU A 198 -9.07 -32.80 -28.25
CA LEU A 198 -7.62 -32.99 -28.25
C LEU A 198 -7.18 -34.34 -27.70
N MET A 199 -8.09 -35.22 -27.29
CA MET A 199 -7.79 -36.60 -26.88
C MET A 199 -8.61 -37.61 -27.69
N SER A 200 -8.08 -38.84 -27.85
CA SER A 200 -8.71 -39.85 -28.72
C SER A 200 -9.88 -40.62 -28.10
N GLY A 201 -9.98 -40.66 -26.76
CA GLY A 201 -11.08 -41.29 -26.02
C GLY A 201 -11.87 -40.27 -25.21
N ASN A 202 -13.11 -40.60 -24.85
CA ASN A 202 -13.99 -39.71 -24.07
C ASN A 202 -14.22 -40.18 -22.61
N ARG A 203 -13.65 -41.32 -22.22
CA ARG A 203 -13.69 -41.89 -20.86
C ARG A 203 -12.42 -42.69 -20.59
N GLY A 204 -12.04 -42.80 -19.32
CA GLY A 204 -10.92 -43.63 -18.89
C GLY A 204 -9.57 -43.01 -19.29
N PRO A 205 -8.63 -43.78 -19.86
CA PRO A 205 -7.29 -43.28 -20.17
C PRO A 205 -7.29 -42.12 -21.16
N VAL A 206 -6.64 -41.02 -20.79
CA VAL A 206 -6.38 -39.88 -21.67
C VAL A 206 -5.20 -40.24 -22.57
N THR A 207 -5.50 -40.67 -23.80
CA THR A 207 -4.51 -41.11 -24.79
C THR A 207 -4.51 -40.21 -26.02
N ASN A 208 -3.34 -40.11 -26.65
CA ASN A 208 -3.10 -39.24 -27.81
C ASN A 208 -3.55 -37.79 -27.58
N ALA A 209 -3.23 -37.27 -26.39
CA ALA A 209 -3.61 -35.92 -25.97
C ALA A 209 -2.67 -34.87 -26.58
N VAL A 210 -3.21 -34.01 -27.44
CA VAL A 210 -2.46 -32.95 -28.15
C VAL A 210 -2.24 -31.74 -27.24
N SER A 211 -1.02 -31.24 -27.18
CA SER A 211 -0.64 -30.01 -26.47
C SER A 211 -0.62 -28.81 -27.42
N LEU A 212 -1.28 -27.73 -27.03
CA LEU A 212 -1.36 -26.48 -27.78
C LEU A 212 -0.17 -25.54 -27.54
N SER A 213 0.82 -25.98 -26.75
CA SER A 213 2.10 -25.27 -26.60
C SER A 213 3.20 -25.82 -27.50
N GLN A 214 2.96 -26.93 -28.21
CA GLN A 214 3.94 -27.67 -29.00
C GLN A 214 3.63 -27.54 -30.52
N PRO A 215 4.65 -27.67 -31.38
CA PRO A 215 4.47 -27.72 -32.83
C PRO A 215 3.85 -29.06 -33.26
N VAL A 216 3.49 -29.17 -34.53
CA VAL A 216 2.91 -30.38 -35.13
C VAL A 216 3.78 -30.82 -36.30
N ILE A 217 4.10 -32.11 -36.38
CA ILE A 217 4.81 -32.71 -37.50
C ILE A 217 3.78 -33.25 -38.49
N LEU A 218 3.85 -32.76 -39.73
CA LEU A 218 3.10 -33.30 -40.85
C LEU A 218 3.94 -34.37 -41.56
N ARG A 219 3.45 -35.61 -41.52
CA ARG A 219 4.05 -36.74 -42.24
C ARG A 219 3.22 -37.10 -43.46
N ARG A 220 3.87 -37.16 -44.62
CA ARG A 220 3.29 -37.57 -45.91
C ARG A 220 4.09 -38.73 -46.49
N GLN A 221 3.44 -39.56 -47.30
CA GLN A 221 4.11 -40.70 -47.91
C GLN A 221 5.20 -40.22 -48.89
N ASN A 222 6.42 -40.76 -48.76
CA ASN A 222 7.58 -40.44 -49.60
C ASN A 222 8.00 -38.96 -49.63
N GLN A 223 7.68 -38.19 -48.59
CA GLN A 223 8.14 -36.81 -48.44
C GLN A 223 8.82 -36.62 -47.08
N PRO A 224 9.81 -35.72 -46.98
CA PRO A 224 10.39 -35.32 -45.70
C PRO A 224 9.32 -34.82 -44.72
N ASP A 225 9.47 -35.15 -43.43
CA ASP A 225 8.60 -34.62 -42.38
C ASP A 225 8.70 -33.08 -42.33
N GLU A 226 7.55 -32.43 -42.19
CA GLU A 226 7.47 -30.96 -42.10
C GLU A 226 7.04 -30.54 -40.70
N LEU A 227 7.81 -29.64 -40.07
CA LEU A 227 7.46 -29.07 -38.77
C LEU A 227 6.57 -27.84 -38.96
N ILE A 228 5.33 -27.95 -38.51
CA ILE A 228 4.32 -26.90 -38.56
C ILE A 228 4.23 -26.22 -37.20
N GLU A 229 4.32 -24.89 -37.22
CA GLU A 229 3.90 -24.02 -36.11
C GLU A 229 2.54 -23.42 -36.46
N PRO A 230 1.41 -23.98 -35.97
CA PRO A 230 0.08 -23.55 -36.39
C PRO A 230 -0.16 -22.05 -36.16
N ASP A 231 0.47 -21.48 -35.15
CA ASP A 231 0.41 -20.06 -34.83
C ASP A 231 1.02 -19.13 -35.89
N ARG A 232 2.08 -19.58 -36.55
CA ARG A 232 2.76 -18.79 -37.59
C ARG A 232 1.90 -18.69 -38.86
N THR A 233 0.96 -19.61 -39.05
CA THR A 233 0.05 -19.65 -40.21
C THR A 233 -1.31 -18.99 -39.95
N GLY A 234 -1.46 -18.26 -38.83
CA GLY A 234 -2.72 -17.60 -38.46
C GLY A 234 -3.83 -18.58 -38.06
N SER A 235 -3.45 -19.74 -37.53
CA SER A 235 -4.39 -20.73 -37.01
C SER A 235 -4.86 -20.37 -35.60
N THR A 236 -5.93 -21.02 -35.13
CA THR A 236 -6.40 -20.88 -33.74
C THR A 236 -5.75 -21.99 -32.93
N TRP A 237 -4.60 -21.71 -32.30
CA TRP A 237 -3.79 -22.72 -31.60
C TRP A 237 -3.64 -22.45 -30.09
N PRO A 238 -3.03 -21.36 -29.60
CA PRO A 238 -2.64 -21.25 -28.22
C PRO A 238 -3.78 -20.62 -27.41
N PRO A 239 -4.18 -21.24 -26.29
CA PRO A 239 -5.15 -20.63 -25.38
C PRO A 239 -4.50 -19.55 -24.50
N LEU A 240 -3.16 -19.45 -24.49
CA LEU A 240 -2.41 -18.48 -23.69
C LEU A 240 -2.68 -17.05 -24.19
N LEU A 241 -3.10 -16.18 -23.27
CA LEU A 241 -3.30 -14.76 -23.50
C LEU A 241 -2.00 -13.99 -23.25
N PHE A 242 -1.39 -14.23 -22.09
CA PHE A 242 -0.11 -13.65 -21.68
C PHE A 242 0.49 -14.46 -20.52
N TYR A 243 1.76 -14.20 -20.23
CA TYR A 243 2.41 -14.65 -19.01
C TYR A 243 3.25 -13.54 -18.38
N VAL A 244 3.52 -13.66 -17.09
CA VAL A 244 4.36 -12.75 -16.29
C VAL A 244 5.44 -13.58 -15.61
N VAL A 245 6.68 -13.09 -15.58
CA VAL A 245 7.78 -13.70 -14.83
C VAL A 245 8.13 -12.82 -13.64
N PHE A 246 7.96 -13.33 -12.43
CA PHE A 246 8.34 -12.68 -11.19
C PHE A 246 9.77 -13.09 -10.83
N THR A 247 10.71 -12.21 -11.18
CA THR A 247 12.14 -12.48 -11.00
C THR A 247 12.48 -12.69 -9.52
N GLY A 248 13.13 -13.80 -9.19
CA GLY A 248 13.60 -14.11 -7.84
C GLY A 248 12.51 -14.57 -6.86
N LEU A 249 11.26 -14.73 -7.30
CA LEU A 249 10.13 -15.16 -6.47
C LEU A 249 9.94 -16.69 -6.50
N ASP A 250 9.81 -17.31 -5.33
CA ASP A 250 9.46 -18.71 -5.15
C ASP A 250 8.08 -18.84 -4.46
N THR A 251 7.07 -19.31 -5.18
CA THR A 251 5.68 -19.39 -4.69
C THR A 251 5.18 -20.82 -4.49
N LEU A 252 4.49 -21.15 -3.40
CA LEU A 252 3.95 -22.51 -3.21
C LEU A 252 2.44 -22.61 -3.40
N SER A 253 1.75 -21.48 -3.60
CA SER A 253 0.29 -21.41 -3.65
C SER A 253 -0.25 -21.22 -5.07
N ALA A 254 -1.51 -21.60 -5.23
CA ALA A 254 -2.35 -21.15 -6.34
C ALA A 254 -2.45 -19.60 -6.37
N PRO A 255 -2.76 -19.00 -7.54
CA PRO A 255 -3.06 -17.58 -7.61
C PRO A 255 -4.42 -17.31 -6.96
N THR A 256 -4.54 -16.20 -6.24
CA THR A 256 -5.82 -15.79 -5.62
C THR A 256 -6.40 -14.62 -6.39
N VAL A 257 -7.61 -14.79 -6.92
CA VAL A 257 -8.27 -13.76 -7.72
C VAL A 257 -9.42 -13.16 -6.92
N LEU A 258 -9.37 -11.85 -6.68
CA LEU A 258 -10.37 -11.10 -5.90
C LEU A 258 -10.76 -9.84 -6.66
N GLY A 259 -12.04 -9.67 -6.95
CA GLY A 259 -12.52 -8.54 -7.76
C GLY A 259 -11.78 -8.49 -9.11
N ASP A 260 -11.04 -7.41 -9.33
CA ASP A 260 -10.29 -7.15 -10.57
C ASP A 260 -8.78 -7.37 -10.42
N THR A 261 -8.34 -8.04 -9.35
CA THR A 261 -6.92 -8.20 -9.01
C THR A 261 -6.55 -9.66 -8.79
N VAL A 262 -5.38 -10.06 -9.31
CA VAL A 262 -4.74 -11.35 -9.04
C VAL A 262 -3.61 -11.13 -8.05
N TYR A 263 -3.66 -11.85 -6.93
CA TYR A 263 -2.70 -11.82 -5.84
C TYR A 263 -1.84 -13.08 -5.82
N LEU A 264 -0.58 -12.89 -5.45
CA LEU A 264 0.44 -13.93 -5.35
C LEU A 264 1.28 -13.67 -4.10
N ALA A 265 1.73 -14.76 -3.47
CA ALA A 265 2.65 -14.69 -2.35
C ALA A 265 3.79 -15.71 -2.53
N GLY A 266 4.97 -15.38 -2.04
CA GLY A 266 6.12 -16.27 -2.08
C GLY A 266 7.34 -15.75 -1.34
N ALA A 267 8.39 -16.55 -1.30
CA ALA A 267 9.70 -16.16 -0.82
C ALA A 267 10.49 -15.52 -1.98
N SER A 268 10.96 -14.28 -1.85
CA SER A 268 11.69 -13.57 -2.90
C SER A 268 13.09 -13.17 -2.47
N VAL A 269 14.07 -13.44 -3.33
CA VAL A 269 15.45 -12.94 -3.17
C VAL A 269 15.66 -11.56 -3.79
N LEU A 270 14.69 -11.05 -4.57
CA LEU A 270 14.78 -9.76 -5.23
C LEU A 270 14.93 -8.59 -4.24
N PRO A 271 14.17 -8.49 -3.12
CA PRO A 271 14.38 -7.47 -2.10
C PRO A 271 15.84 -7.38 -1.61
N ASN A 272 16.46 -8.53 -1.34
CA ASN A 272 17.85 -8.61 -0.90
C ASN A 272 18.81 -8.10 -1.98
N ILE A 273 18.62 -8.54 -3.24
CA ILE A 273 19.42 -8.08 -4.40
C ILE A 273 19.33 -6.55 -4.57
N LEU A 274 18.17 -5.95 -4.37
CA LEU A 274 17.96 -4.51 -4.57
C LEU A 274 18.52 -3.63 -3.43
N SER A 275 18.78 -4.20 -2.25
CA SER A 275 19.15 -3.44 -1.04
C SER A 275 20.64 -3.02 -0.92
N GLY A 276 21.57 -3.53 -1.72
CA GLY A 276 23.02 -3.17 -1.72
C GLY A 276 23.98 -4.37 -1.49
N PRO A 277 25.32 -4.25 -1.70
CA PRO A 277 26.18 -5.42 -1.98
C PRO A 277 27.02 -5.96 -0.80
N PRO A 278 27.63 -7.17 -0.93
CA PRO A 278 27.40 -8.17 -1.97
C PRO A 278 26.88 -9.51 -1.44
N PHE A 279 25.94 -10.03 -2.22
CA PHE A 279 25.86 -11.43 -2.62
C PHE A 279 27.23 -12.12 -2.69
N PRO A 280 27.42 -13.34 -2.14
CA PRO A 280 26.53 -14.13 -1.28
C PRO A 280 26.63 -13.74 0.22
N PRO A 281 25.63 -14.10 1.07
CA PRO A 281 24.51 -15.02 0.80
C PRO A 281 23.18 -14.36 0.39
N LEU A 282 22.44 -15.01 -0.52
CA LEU A 282 21.05 -14.65 -0.87
C LEU A 282 20.12 -14.97 0.29
N GLN A 283 19.47 -13.96 0.84
CA GLN A 283 18.45 -14.13 1.88
C GLN A 283 17.06 -13.87 1.31
N PRO A 284 16.16 -14.86 1.30
CA PRO A 284 14.80 -14.64 0.84
C PRO A 284 14.01 -13.82 1.86
N THR A 285 13.03 -13.06 1.36
CA THR A 285 12.04 -12.31 2.13
C THR A 285 10.65 -12.67 1.62
N GLY A 286 9.70 -12.89 2.52
CA GLY A 286 8.31 -13.11 2.16
C GLY A 286 7.73 -11.86 1.50
N VAL A 287 7.08 -12.03 0.36
CA VAL A 287 6.47 -10.92 -0.38
C VAL A 287 5.06 -11.26 -0.83
N VAL A 288 4.23 -10.22 -0.95
CA VAL A 288 2.90 -10.27 -1.59
C VAL A 288 2.90 -9.31 -2.77
N THR A 289 2.50 -9.80 -3.94
CA THR A 289 2.41 -9.01 -5.16
C THR A 289 1.06 -9.21 -5.83
N ALA A 290 0.65 -8.22 -6.62
CA ALA A 290 -0.64 -8.22 -7.28
C ALA A 290 -0.62 -7.44 -8.59
N LEU A 291 -1.44 -7.90 -9.54
CA LEU A 291 -1.68 -7.23 -10.82
C LEU A 291 -3.17 -7.22 -11.17
N ASN A 292 -3.54 -6.34 -12.09
CA ASN A 292 -4.86 -6.34 -12.69
C ASN A 292 -5.13 -7.70 -13.35
N ALA A 293 -6.28 -8.27 -13.05
CA ALA A 293 -6.74 -9.48 -13.71
C ALA A 293 -7.12 -9.20 -15.17
N SER A 294 -7.76 -8.06 -15.45
CA SER A 294 -8.16 -7.69 -16.81
C SER A 294 -7.02 -6.98 -17.57
N ILE A 295 -6.20 -7.72 -18.31
CA ILE A 295 -5.17 -7.15 -19.19
C ILE A 295 -5.71 -7.06 -20.62
N SER A 296 -5.60 -5.87 -21.23
CA SER A 296 -6.00 -5.66 -22.62
C SER A 296 -5.09 -6.41 -23.59
N PRO A 297 -5.61 -7.03 -24.66
CA PRO A 297 -4.78 -7.63 -25.71
C PRO A 297 -3.83 -6.66 -26.42
N ASN A 298 -4.13 -5.35 -26.34
CA ASN A 298 -3.37 -4.25 -26.93
C ASN A 298 -2.59 -3.45 -25.87
N ASP A 299 -2.40 -4.02 -24.67
CA ASP A 299 -1.66 -3.35 -23.61
C ASP A 299 -0.22 -3.01 -24.06
N PRO A 300 0.25 -1.76 -23.86
CA PRO A 300 1.57 -1.35 -24.33
C PRO A 300 2.73 -2.06 -23.63
N PHE A 301 2.52 -2.69 -22.48
CA PHE A 301 3.51 -3.49 -21.77
C PHE A 301 3.46 -4.98 -22.13
N LEU A 302 2.57 -5.36 -23.05
CA LEU A 302 2.47 -6.72 -23.54
C LEU A 302 3.39 -6.90 -24.76
N PHE A 303 4.52 -7.59 -24.55
CA PHE A 303 5.55 -7.77 -25.57
C PHE A 303 5.51 -9.18 -26.14
N ALA A 304 5.40 -9.24 -27.46
CA ALA A 304 5.46 -10.47 -28.23
C ALA A 304 6.92 -10.84 -28.56
N ASP A 305 7.29 -12.12 -28.42
CA ASP A 305 8.58 -12.60 -28.90
C ASP A 305 8.63 -12.49 -30.45
N PRO A 306 9.62 -11.82 -31.06
CA PRO A 306 9.71 -11.72 -32.53
C PRO A 306 9.69 -13.07 -33.25
N ASP A 307 10.26 -14.12 -32.64
CA ASP A 307 10.30 -15.46 -33.22
C ASP A 307 8.99 -16.24 -33.02
N ARG A 308 8.27 -15.94 -31.91
CA ARG A 308 6.98 -16.54 -31.53
C ARG A 308 5.97 -15.46 -31.11
N PRO A 309 5.38 -14.71 -32.05
CA PRO A 309 4.57 -13.54 -31.72
C PRO A 309 3.29 -13.82 -30.89
N TRP A 310 2.86 -15.09 -30.86
CA TRP A 310 1.73 -15.55 -30.04
C TRP A 310 2.09 -15.71 -28.55
N ASN A 311 3.37 -15.85 -28.22
CA ASN A 311 3.84 -15.85 -26.83
C ASN A 311 4.10 -14.42 -26.39
N LYS A 312 3.20 -13.90 -25.54
CA LYS A 312 3.26 -12.54 -25.05
C LYS A 312 3.64 -12.50 -23.58
N GLN A 313 4.77 -11.86 -23.27
CA GLN A 313 5.19 -11.56 -21.91
C GLN A 313 4.68 -10.18 -21.52
N LEU A 314 4.04 -10.07 -20.37
CA LEU A 314 3.67 -8.78 -19.80
C LEU A 314 4.84 -8.27 -18.95
N TYR A 315 5.44 -7.15 -19.34
CA TYR A 315 6.60 -6.57 -18.65
C TYR A 315 6.17 -5.76 -17.43
N GLN A 316 6.96 -5.83 -16.36
CA GLN A 316 6.73 -5.04 -15.15
C GLN A 316 7.12 -3.57 -15.32
N LEU A 317 8.12 -3.29 -16.16
CA LEU A 317 8.59 -1.93 -16.43
C LEU A 317 9.17 -1.80 -17.84
N LYS A 318 9.32 -0.57 -18.30
CA LYS A 318 10.10 -0.18 -19.48
C LYS A 318 11.22 0.75 -19.02
N VAL A 319 12.36 0.68 -19.70
CA VAL A 319 13.57 1.49 -19.40
C VAL A 319 14.02 2.34 -20.57
N SER A 320 13.39 2.20 -21.74
CA SER A 320 13.73 2.93 -22.97
C SER A 320 12.45 3.23 -23.77
N PRO A 321 12.28 4.46 -24.30
CA PRO A 321 13.21 5.61 -24.22
C PRO A 321 13.25 6.29 -22.85
N SER A 322 12.34 5.94 -21.93
CA SER A 322 12.29 6.44 -20.56
C SER A 322 11.90 5.32 -19.60
N PHE A 323 12.17 5.53 -18.30
CA PHE A 323 11.74 4.61 -17.25
C PHE A 323 10.24 4.78 -17.00
N GLN A 324 9.47 3.69 -17.14
CA GLN A 324 8.02 3.69 -16.97
C GLN A 324 7.58 2.38 -16.29
N GLY A 325 6.91 2.48 -15.15
CA GLY A 325 6.26 1.33 -14.53
C GLY A 325 4.99 0.89 -15.27
N ASN A 326 4.69 -0.41 -15.25
CA ASN A 326 3.45 -0.95 -15.81
C ASN A 326 2.24 -0.65 -14.91
N PRO A 327 1.25 0.13 -15.37
CA PRO A 327 0.08 0.48 -14.57
C PRO A 327 -0.79 -0.71 -14.15
N ASN A 328 -0.60 -1.87 -14.77
CA ASN A 328 -1.28 -3.10 -14.37
C ASN A 328 -0.70 -3.73 -13.09
N TRP A 329 0.49 -3.34 -12.65
CA TRP A 329 1.03 -3.75 -11.35
C TRP A 329 0.40 -2.87 -10.28
N VAL A 330 -0.47 -3.46 -9.47
CA VAL A 330 -1.18 -2.78 -8.39
C VAL A 330 -0.53 -3.02 -7.03
N TRP A 331 0.27 -4.09 -6.87
CA TRP A 331 1.12 -4.29 -5.70
C TRP A 331 2.45 -4.97 -6.07
N PRO A 332 3.59 -4.30 -5.94
CA PRO A 332 3.68 -2.89 -5.61
C PRO A 332 3.14 -2.05 -6.76
N GLN A 333 2.50 -0.92 -6.45
CA GLN A 333 2.05 -0.06 -7.53
C GLN A 333 3.26 0.54 -8.25
N THR A 334 3.27 0.45 -9.57
CA THR A 334 4.36 1.01 -10.38
C THR A 334 3.97 2.27 -11.17
N VAL A 335 2.72 2.73 -11.07
CA VAL A 335 2.35 4.03 -11.65
C VAL A 335 3.10 5.15 -10.94
N GLY A 336 3.65 6.09 -11.72
CA GLY A 336 4.46 7.20 -11.22
C GLY A 336 5.90 6.85 -10.88
N VAL A 337 6.30 5.58 -11.04
CA VAL A 337 7.71 5.18 -10.99
C VAL A 337 8.43 5.73 -12.22
N THR A 338 9.37 6.65 -11.99
CA THR A 338 10.16 7.30 -13.04
C THR A 338 11.66 7.00 -12.95
N SER A 339 12.08 6.30 -11.91
CA SER A 339 13.46 5.88 -11.71
C SER A 339 13.53 4.43 -11.21
N PHE A 340 14.73 3.85 -11.31
CA PHE A 340 14.99 2.54 -10.72
C PHE A 340 14.92 2.58 -9.17
N ASP A 341 15.21 3.74 -8.56
CA ASP A 341 15.12 3.87 -7.11
C ASP A 341 13.66 3.85 -6.63
N ASP A 342 12.78 4.56 -7.34
CA ASP A 342 11.33 4.51 -7.11
C ASP A 342 10.85 3.05 -7.19
N TYR A 343 11.24 2.33 -8.26
CA TYR A 343 10.87 0.93 -8.46
C TYR A 343 11.32 0.06 -7.29
N ARG A 344 12.55 0.25 -6.82
CA ARG A 344 13.08 -0.50 -5.68
C ARG A 344 12.29 -0.25 -4.40
N VAL A 345 12.00 1.02 -4.07
CA VAL A 345 11.21 1.36 -2.88
C VAL A 345 9.85 0.65 -2.96
N ARG A 346 9.20 0.70 -4.12
CA ARG A 346 7.93 0.02 -4.37
C ARG A 346 8.04 -1.48 -4.15
N VAL A 347 9.04 -2.17 -4.71
CA VAL A 347 9.27 -3.60 -4.46
C VAL A 347 9.43 -3.92 -2.98
N LEU A 348 10.17 -3.10 -2.21
CA LEU A 348 10.38 -3.33 -0.79
C LEU A 348 9.10 -3.17 0.05
N GLN A 349 8.11 -2.41 -0.42
CA GLN A 349 6.78 -2.27 0.22
C GLN A 349 5.93 -3.55 0.12
N THR A 350 6.35 -4.54 -0.68
CA THR A 350 5.67 -5.86 -0.74
C THR A 350 6.08 -6.81 0.38
N THR A 351 7.12 -6.47 1.15
CA THR A 351 7.76 -7.39 2.09
C THR A 351 6.92 -7.62 3.35
N LEU A 352 6.89 -8.87 3.84
CA LEU A 352 6.26 -9.28 5.09
C LEU A 352 7.19 -9.06 6.31
N GLY A 353 7.96 -7.96 6.30
CA GLY A 353 8.91 -7.62 7.36
C GLY A 353 9.99 -8.70 7.55
N VAL A 354 10.06 -9.26 8.77
CA VAL A 354 11.08 -10.24 9.17
C VAL A 354 10.85 -11.66 8.62
N SER A 355 9.73 -11.89 7.93
CA SER A 355 9.44 -13.22 7.41
C SER A 355 10.33 -13.55 6.21
N PRO A 356 11.04 -14.69 6.19
CA PRO A 356 11.83 -15.11 5.02
C PRO A 356 10.96 -15.73 3.90
N GLN A 357 9.67 -15.96 4.16
CA GLN A 357 8.77 -16.66 3.24
C GLN A 357 7.33 -16.16 3.34
N ALA A 358 6.53 -16.47 2.34
CA ALA A 358 5.07 -16.33 2.38
C ALA A 358 4.45 -17.57 1.71
N TYR A 359 3.54 -18.25 2.41
CA TYR A 359 2.98 -19.53 1.94
C TYR A 359 1.81 -19.37 0.99
N GLY A 360 1.09 -18.26 1.09
CA GLY A 360 -0.08 -17.98 0.29
C GLY A 360 -0.71 -16.66 0.68
N VAL A 361 -1.78 -16.34 -0.03
CA VAL A 361 -2.59 -15.15 0.19
C VAL A 361 -4.04 -15.53 0.02
N VAL A 362 -4.93 -14.95 0.83
CA VAL A 362 -6.38 -15.09 0.75
C VAL A 362 -7.00 -13.73 1.02
N GLY A 363 -8.19 -13.45 0.53
CA GLY A 363 -8.87 -12.21 0.87
C GLY A 363 -10.37 -12.33 0.83
N GLY A 364 -11.02 -11.31 1.36
CA GLY A 364 -12.46 -11.16 1.48
C GLY A 364 -12.85 -9.70 1.41
N ASP A 365 -14.03 -9.36 1.92
CA ASP A 365 -14.53 -7.99 1.87
C ASP A 365 -13.66 -7.04 2.72
N GLY A 366 -12.94 -6.14 2.05
CA GLY A 366 -12.11 -5.10 2.67
C GLY A 366 -10.75 -5.55 3.22
N ALA A 367 -10.40 -6.84 3.16
CA ALA A 367 -9.15 -7.34 3.74
C ALA A 367 -8.47 -8.46 2.92
N LEU A 368 -7.14 -8.45 2.94
CA LEU A 368 -6.25 -9.48 2.38
C LEU A 368 -5.36 -10.02 3.50
N PHE A 369 -5.14 -11.32 3.54
CA PHE A 369 -4.31 -11.99 4.53
C PHE A 369 -3.23 -12.82 3.84
N ALA A 370 -1.99 -12.68 4.29
CA ALA A 370 -0.88 -13.56 3.93
C ALA A 370 -0.31 -14.20 5.19
N TRP A 371 0.27 -15.39 5.07
CA TRP A 371 0.80 -16.11 6.24
C TRP A 371 2.16 -16.75 5.97
N SER A 372 2.90 -16.95 7.05
CA SER A 372 4.20 -17.63 7.07
C SER A 372 4.41 -18.34 8.39
N SER A 373 5.58 -18.97 8.58
CA SER A 373 5.97 -19.52 9.88
C SER A 373 6.16 -18.47 10.98
N GLN A 374 6.30 -17.19 10.62
CA GLN A 374 6.51 -16.08 11.56
C GLN A 374 5.19 -15.38 11.95
N GLY A 375 4.07 -15.66 11.27
CA GLY A 375 2.77 -15.07 11.63
C GLY A 375 1.79 -14.94 10.47
N ILE A 376 0.81 -14.07 10.67
CA ILE A 376 -0.22 -13.68 9.70
C ILE A 376 -0.15 -12.17 9.53
N TRP A 377 -0.15 -11.70 8.30
CA TRP A 377 -0.21 -10.29 7.92
C TRP A 377 -1.59 -10.01 7.35
N GLY A 378 -2.33 -9.11 8.01
CA GLY A 378 -3.59 -8.58 7.51
C GLY A 378 -3.35 -7.23 6.85
N PHE A 379 -3.90 -7.06 5.66
CA PHE A 379 -3.87 -5.83 4.90
C PHE A 379 -5.30 -5.36 4.66
N SER A 380 -5.61 -4.16 5.12
CA SER A 380 -6.80 -3.43 4.73
C SER A 380 -6.42 -2.34 3.74
N ARG A 381 -7.39 -1.88 2.95
CA ARG A 381 -7.22 -0.66 2.17
C ARG A 381 -6.96 0.51 3.14
N ALA A 382 -5.86 1.23 2.94
CA ALA A 382 -5.52 2.41 3.73
C ALA A 382 -5.81 3.67 2.92
N ASP A 383 -6.88 4.39 3.25
CA ASP A 383 -7.14 5.68 2.63
C ASP A 383 -6.42 6.78 3.42
N PHE A 384 -5.85 7.75 2.71
CA PHE A 384 -5.15 8.89 3.27
C PHE A 384 -5.97 10.16 3.10
N LEU A 385 -6.37 10.76 4.21
CA LEU A 385 -7.01 12.06 4.24
C LEU A 385 -5.93 13.14 4.32
N VAL A 386 -5.93 14.08 3.38
CA VAL A 386 -4.86 15.07 3.20
C VAL A 386 -5.44 16.48 3.16
N CYS A 387 -4.77 17.42 3.84
CA CYS A 387 -4.97 18.85 3.63
C CYS A 387 -3.72 19.47 3.01
N ASP A 388 -3.91 20.14 1.89
CA ASP A 388 -2.88 20.92 1.20
C ASP A 388 -3.47 22.27 0.72
N GLU A 389 -2.73 23.03 -0.08
CA GLU A 389 -3.07 24.43 -0.39
C GLU A 389 -4.51 24.60 -0.95
N GLY A 390 -5.44 25.03 -0.11
CA GLY A 390 -6.85 25.27 -0.47
C GLY A 390 -7.70 24.01 -0.69
N ARG A 391 -7.20 22.81 -0.33
CA ARG A 391 -7.86 21.54 -0.67
C ARG A 391 -7.85 20.53 0.47
N VAL A 392 -8.92 19.74 0.53
CA VAL A 392 -8.98 18.50 1.31
C VAL A 392 -9.28 17.36 0.34
N ALA A 393 -8.49 16.30 0.41
CA ALA A 393 -8.64 15.16 -0.48
C ALA A 393 -8.40 13.83 0.23
N ARG A 394 -9.01 12.77 -0.29
CA ARG A 394 -8.79 11.39 0.15
C ARG A 394 -8.15 10.61 -1.00
N PHE A 395 -7.01 10.00 -0.72
CA PHE A 395 -6.26 9.17 -1.66
C PHE A 395 -6.24 7.73 -1.19
N ASP A 396 -6.23 6.77 -2.11
CA ASP A 396 -5.92 5.38 -1.76
C ASP A 396 -4.39 5.19 -1.53
N PRO A 397 -3.92 3.99 -1.11
CA PRO A 397 -2.48 3.70 -0.97
C PRO A 397 -1.70 3.76 -2.30
N SER A 398 -2.40 4.03 -3.39
CA SER A 398 -1.89 4.14 -4.74
C SER A 398 -1.83 5.60 -5.19
N GLY A 399 -2.26 6.55 -4.36
CA GLY A 399 -2.31 7.98 -4.73
C GLY A 399 -3.40 8.32 -5.73
N ASN A 400 -4.35 7.43 -6.00
CA ASN A 400 -5.54 7.77 -6.78
C ASN A 400 -6.49 8.58 -5.90
N ALA A 401 -6.99 9.69 -6.42
CA ALA A 401 -8.01 10.47 -5.72
C ALA A 401 -9.34 9.69 -5.66
N LEU A 402 -9.79 9.41 -4.43
CA LEU A 402 -11.10 8.84 -4.15
C LEU A 402 -12.16 9.92 -4.00
N TRP A 403 -11.73 11.06 -3.47
CA TRP A 403 -12.55 12.23 -3.24
C TRP A 403 -11.63 13.44 -3.09
N SER A 404 -12.06 14.60 -3.56
CA SER A 404 -11.32 15.85 -3.42
C SER A 404 -12.29 17.01 -3.45
N THR A 405 -12.07 18.00 -2.59
CA THR A 405 -12.81 19.24 -2.62
C THR A 405 -11.93 20.45 -2.33
N GLU A 406 -12.21 21.55 -3.02
CA GLU A 406 -11.57 22.87 -2.82
C GLU A 406 -12.58 23.90 -2.29
N ALA A 407 -13.85 23.49 -2.18
CA ALA A 407 -14.93 24.31 -1.69
C ALA A 407 -15.94 23.45 -0.93
N THR A 408 -16.88 24.12 -0.30
CA THR A 408 -17.88 23.54 0.57
C THR A 408 -19.24 24.08 0.13
N LEU A 409 -20.25 23.22 0.09
CA LEU A 409 -21.59 23.64 -0.33
C LEU A 409 -22.45 23.95 0.88
N SER A 410 -22.70 25.24 1.11
CA SER A 410 -23.60 25.70 2.16
C SER A 410 -25.04 25.68 1.63
N SER A 411 -25.83 24.72 2.09
CA SER A 411 -27.29 24.73 1.93
C SER A 411 -27.87 24.97 3.32
N GLY A 412 -28.79 25.93 3.46
CA GLY A 412 -29.34 26.31 4.77
C GLY A 412 -29.88 25.12 5.57
N PRO A 413 -30.24 25.34 6.85
CA PRO A 413 -30.51 24.28 7.85
C PRO A 413 -31.66 23.30 7.55
N SER A 414 -32.29 23.35 6.37
CA SER A 414 -33.49 22.57 6.03
C SER A 414 -33.69 22.29 4.53
N VAL A 415 -32.62 22.07 3.73
CA VAL A 415 -32.77 21.84 2.28
C VAL A 415 -32.33 20.44 1.83
N GLU A 416 -33.17 19.77 1.05
CA GLU A 416 -32.96 18.44 0.46
C GLU A 416 -31.79 18.39 -0.54
N VAL A 417 -31.31 17.17 -0.80
CA VAL A 417 -30.25 16.81 -1.76
C VAL A 417 -30.70 17.15 -3.18
N GLY A 418 -30.49 18.40 -3.61
CA GLY A 418 -30.84 18.85 -4.96
C GLY A 418 -30.97 20.35 -5.17
N ALA A 419 -30.93 21.18 -4.12
CA ALA A 419 -31.04 22.64 -4.27
C ALA A 419 -29.69 23.35 -4.49
N VAL A 420 -29.75 24.52 -5.14
CA VAL A 420 -28.61 25.42 -5.38
C VAL A 420 -28.05 25.90 -4.03
N GLY A 421 -26.91 25.35 -3.61
CA GLY A 421 -26.16 25.79 -2.43
C GLY A 421 -25.11 26.86 -2.78
N ASN A 422 -24.76 27.70 -1.81
CA ASN A 422 -23.70 28.68 -1.99
C ASN A 422 -22.35 27.99 -1.78
N ALA A 423 -21.53 27.94 -2.83
CA ALA A 423 -20.16 27.45 -2.74
C ALA A 423 -19.32 28.42 -1.91
N ARG A 424 -18.70 27.91 -0.85
CA ARG A 424 -17.74 28.63 -0.01
C ARG A 424 -16.36 27.98 -0.18
N PRO A 425 -15.35 28.70 -0.68
CA PRO A 425 -14.02 28.12 -0.89
C PRO A 425 -13.38 27.70 0.43
N LEU A 426 -12.54 26.66 0.37
CA LEU A 426 -11.62 26.35 1.44
C LEU A 426 -10.39 27.25 1.27
N VAL A 427 -10.17 28.17 2.21
CA VAL A 427 -9.12 29.19 2.07
C VAL A 427 -7.77 28.65 2.54
N ARG A 428 -7.74 28.02 3.73
CA ARG A 428 -6.52 27.40 4.28
C ARG A 428 -6.91 26.24 5.19
N PRO A 429 -7.30 25.07 4.65
CA PRO A 429 -7.55 23.88 5.44
C PRO A 429 -6.24 23.39 6.07
N VAL A 430 -6.21 23.22 7.39
CA VAL A 430 -4.99 22.85 8.13
C VAL A 430 -5.07 21.50 8.84
N ARG A 431 -6.28 21.01 9.09
CA ARG A 431 -6.58 19.70 9.68
C ARG A 431 -7.88 19.17 9.09
N ALA A 432 -7.98 17.85 9.00
CA ALA A 432 -9.22 17.17 8.69
C ALA A 432 -9.27 15.86 9.45
N TYR A 433 -10.39 15.56 10.09
CA TYR A 433 -10.57 14.31 10.84
C TYR A 433 -11.88 13.65 10.43
N ARG A 434 -11.95 12.32 10.46
CA ARG A 434 -13.24 11.65 10.33
C ARG A 434 -14.18 12.04 11.47
N PHE A 435 -15.44 12.23 11.13
CA PHE A 435 -16.54 12.50 12.04
C PHE A 435 -17.60 11.41 11.86
N GLY A 436 -17.53 10.35 12.66
CA GLY A 436 -18.36 9.16 12.46
C GLY A 436 -18.02 8.40 11.17
N TYR A 437 -19.03 7.79 10.54
CA TYR A 437 -18.84 6.84 9.43
C TYR A 437 -18.66 7.49 8.04
N GLY A 438 -19.16 8.71 7.82
CA GLY A 438 -19.23 9.31 6.47
C GLY A 438 -18.80 10.77 6.35
N ASP A 439 -18.67 11.48 7.47
CA ASP A 439 -18.41 12.92 7.46
C ASP A 439 -16.95 13.24 7.82
N LEU A 440 -16.52 14.42 7.43
CA LEU A 440 -15.20 14.98 7.70
C LEU A 440 -15.35 16.27 8.50
N LEU A 441 -14.59 16.41 9.58
CA LEU A 441 -14.44 17.65 10.32
C LEU A 441 -13.18 18.36 9.84
N VAL A 442 -13.33 19.46 9.10
CA VAL A 442 -12.26 20.23 8.48
C VAL A 442 -12.03 21.53 9.24
N VAL A 443 -10.78 21.82 9.59
CA VAL A 443 -10.37 23.11 10.18
C VAL A 443 -9.87 24.02 9.05
N ASP A 444 -10.69 24.99 8.65
CA ASP A 444 -10.34 26.01 7.66
C ASP A 444 -9.86 27.28 8.37
N ALA A 445 -8.56 27.31 8.64
CA ALA A 445 -7.90 28.41 9.36
C ALA A 445 -7.96 29.74 8.58
N GLY A 446 -8.14 29.69 7.26
CA GLY A 446 -8.20 30.89 6.42
C GLY A 446 -9.56 31.56 6.46
N SER A 447 -10.62 30.77 6.62
CA SER A 447 -12.00 31.25 6.76
C SER A 447 -12.48 31.35 8.21
N ASN A 448 -11.57 31.21 9.19
CA ASN A 448 -11.87 31.28 10.64
C ASN A 448 -12.97 30.32 11.10
N ARG A 449 -12.99 29.08 10.59
CA ARG A 449 -14.09 28.15 10.84
C ARG A 449 -13.66 26.69 10.89
N ILE A 450 -14.49 25.90 11.55
CA ILE A 450 -14.46 24.43 11.53
C ILE A 450 -15.75 23.97 10.84
N VAL A 451 -15.64 23.07 9.86
CA VAL A 451 -16.76 22.64 9.03
C VAL A 451 -16.88 21.13 9.06
N ARG A 452 -18.08 20.63 9.38
CA ARG A 452 -18.45 19.23 9.17
C ARG A 452 -18.99 19.08 7.75
N LEU A 453 -18.31 18.30 6.94
CA LEU A 453 -18.63 17.99 5.55
C LEU A 453 -19.14 16.57 5.44
N ASP A 454 -20.20 16.36 4.67
CA ASP A 454 -20.57 15.01 4.25
C ASP A 454 -19.72 14.54 3.05
N SER A 455 -19.91 13.29 2.64
CA SER A 455 -19.19 12.68 1.51
C SER A 455 -19.42 13.39 0.16
N THR A 456 -20.43 14.26 0.04
CA THR A 456 -20.70 15.04 -1.18
C THR A 456 -20.03 16.42 -1.16
N GLY A 457 -19.39 16.80 -0.06
CA GLY A 457 -18.79 18.13 0.13
C GLY A 457 -19.78 19.20 0.61
N ARG A 458 -20.97 18.78 1.08
CA ARG A 458 -21.95 19.69 1.68
C ARG A 458 -21.62 19.98 3.13
N GLU A 459 -21.80 21.23 3.54
CA GLU A 459 -21.68 21.65 4.94
C GLU A 459 -22.90 21.17 5.75
N VAL A 460 -22.68 20.22 6.66
CA VAL A 460 -23.70 19.75 7.62
C VAL A 460 -23.73 20.66 8.85
N ARG A 461 -22.56 21.18 9.27
CA ARG A 461 -22.40 22.10 10.40
C ARG A 461 -21.17 22.98 10.14
N SER A 462 -21.24 24.26 10.49
CA SER A 462 -20.09 25.16 10.48
C SER A 462 -20.00 25.91 11.80
N ILE A 463 -18.83 25.88 12.44
CA ILE A 463 -18.50 26.53 13.71
C ILE A 463 -17.51 27.65 13.40
N ASP A 464 -17.97 28.88 13.44
CA ASP A 464 -17.20 30.13 13.32
C ASP A 464 -17.27 30.98 14.60
N ARG A 465 -18.22 30.65 15.48
CA ARG A 465 -18.45 31.27 16.78
C ARG A 465 -19.04 30.28 17.77
N PHE A 466 -18.99 30.64 19.04
CA PHE A 466 -19.66 29.94 20.13
C PHE A 466 -20.66 30.83 20.86
N VAL A 467 -21.51 30.20 21.66
CA VAL A 467 -22.51 30.87 22.52
C VAL A 467 -22.19 30.60 23.98
N LEU A 468 -22.62 31.51 24.86
CA LEU A 468 -22.46 31.38 26.30
C LEU A 468 -23.76 30.90 26.92
N ASP A 469 -23.69 29.87 27.76
CA ASP A 469 -24.79 29.47 28.63
C ASP A 469 -24.76 30.32 29.90
N PRO A 470 -25.84 31.05 30.24
CA PRO A 470 -25.87 31.90 31.44
C PRO A 470 -25.56 31.16 32.75
N ASN A 471 -25.85 29.86 32.82
CA ASN A 471 -25.64 29.03 34.01
C ASN A 471 -24.32 28.24 33.99
N GLY A 472 -23.49 28.41 32.95
CA GLY A 472 -22.37 27.51 32.66
C GLY A 472 -21.11 28.16 32.13
N ILE A 473 -20.88 29.46 32.40
CA ILE A 473 -19.68 30.17 31.92
C ILE A 473 -18.44 29.61 32.64
N PRO A 474 -17.47 29.01 31.91
CA PRO A 474 -16.32 28.36 32.54
C PRO A 474 -15.29 29.35 33.10
N GLU A 475 -14.57 28.90 34.12
CA GLU A 475 -13.43 29.60 34.69
C GLU A 475 -12.34 29.80 33.62
N GLY A 476 -11.94 31.04 33.38
CA GLY A 476 -10.95 31.42 32.37
C GLY A 476 -11.50 32.30 31.25
N TYR A 477 -12.82 32.25 30.97
CA TYR A 477 -13.45 33.22 30.08
C TYR A 477 -13.51 34.61 30.74
N VAL A 478 -13.13 35.65 29.99
CA VAL A 478 -13.20 37.04 30.46
C VAL A 478 -14.27 37.81 29.70
N ALA A 479 -15.02 38.64 30.41
CA ALA A 479 -16.07 39.47 29.80
C ALA A 479 -15.50 40.34 28.65
N ASN A 480 -16.23 40.40 27.53
CA ASN A 480 -15.87 41.06 26.27
C ASN A 480 -14.79 40.35 25.43
N GLU A 481 -14.35 39.16 25.81
CA GLU A 481 -13.50 38.34 24.93
C GLU A 481 -14.28 37.92 23.67
N PRO A 482 -13.64 37.91 22.48
CA PRO A 482 -14.31 37.53 21.23
C PRO A 482 -14.98 36.15 21.31
N LEU A 483 -16.23 36.06 20.87
CA LEU A 483 -16.95 34.78 20.75
C LEU A 483 -16.75 34.10 19.40
N GLN A 484 -16.04 34.76 18.47
CA GLN A 484 -15.69 34.23 17.16
C GLN A 484 -14.35 33.52 17.22
N LEU A 485 -14.24 32.42 16.47
CA LEU A 485 -12.96 31.78 16.23
C LEU A 485 -12.10 32.66 15.33
N ARG A 486 -10.79 32.56 15.48
CA ARG A 486 -9.81 33.26 14.65
C ARG A 486 -8.61 32.37 14.41
N GLU A 487 -8.34 32.09 13.13
CA GLU A 487 -7.29 31.19 12.68
C GLU A 487 -7.21 29.89 13.51
N PRO A 488 -8.30 29.12 13.64
CA PRO A 488 -8.25 27.85 14.34
C PRO A 488 -7.22 26.92 13.69
N ARG A 489 -6.38 26.26 14.48
CA ARG A 489 -5.28 25.42 13.95
C ARG A 489 -5.50 23.93 14.12
N ASP A 490 -6.35 23.54 15.06
CA ASP A 490 -6.63 22.15 15.36
C ASP A 490 -7.99 21.98 16.05
N VAL A 491 -8.54 20.77 15.95
CA VAL A 491 -9.78 20.39 16.64
C VAL A 491 -9.73 18.90 17.03
N LEU A 492 -10.07 18.62 18.28
CA LEU A 492 -10.39 17.27 18.73
C LEU A 492 -11.88 17.17 18.98
N TRP A 493 -12.47 16.00 18.73
CA TRP A 493 -13.88 15.77 19.01
C TRP A 493 -14.10 14.44 19.71
N TRP A 494 -15.16 14.37 20.52
CA TRP A 494 -15.66 13.14 21.12
C TRP A 494 -17.13 13.30 21.47
N THR A 495 -17.76 12.22 21.91
CA THR A 495 -19.18 12.22 22.26
C THR A 495 -19.37 11.61 23.64
N GLU A 496 -20.39 12.08 24.35
CA GLU A 496 -20.70 11.62 25.70
C GLU A 496 -22.21 11.65 25.93
N TYR A 497 -22.75 10.66 26.65
CA TYR A 497 -24.10 10.75 27.20
C TYR A 497 -24.05 11.36 28.60
N LYS A 498 -24.80 12.43 28.83
CA LYS A 498 -24.94 13.08 30.13
C LYS A 498 -26.35 12.88 30.67
N ALA A 499 -26.46 12.28 31.85
CA ALA A 499 -27.74 12.21 32.58
C ALA A 499 -27.86 13.45 33.47
N ASN A 500 -28.97 14.20 33.34
CA ASN A 500 -29.27 15.42 34.09
C ASN A 500 -28.04 16.34 34.27
N PRO A 501 -27.46 16.88 33.18
CA PRO A 501 -26.23 17.65 33.25
C PRO A 501 -26.37 18.88 34.16
N SER A 502 -25.38 19.11 35.02
CA SER A 502 -25.28 20.28 35.88
C SER A 502 -24.49 21.42 35.21
N GLY A 503 -24.70 22.66 35.66
CA GLY A 503 -23.95 23.81 35.14
C GLY A 503 -24.32 24.20 33.72
N VAL A 504 -25.53 23.85 33.28
CA VAL A 504 -26.10 24.23 31.99
C VAL A 504 -27.57 24.61 32.16
N SER A 505 -28.07 25.46 31.26
CA SER A 505 -29.46 25.85 31.20
C SER A 505 -30.33 24.79 30.52
N ASN A 506 -31.57 24.65 30.97
CA ASN A 506 -32.56 23.69 30.48
C ASN A 506 -32.03 22.24 30.35
N PRO A 507 -31.47 21.65 31.43
CA PRO A 507 -30.95 20.29 31.38
C PRO A 507 -32.08 19.28 31.14
N GLN A 508 -31.87 18.36 30.21
CA GLN A 508 -32.79 17.24 29.97
C GLN A 508 -32.41 16.01 30.80
N ALA A 509 -33.36 15.08 30.96
CA ALA A 509 -33.15 13.84 31.72
C ALA A 509 -31.94 13.03 31.19
N LEU A 510 -31.79 13.01 29.86
CA LEU A 510 -30.63 12.44 29.17
C LEU A 510 -30.30 13.31 27.96
N GLU A 511 -29.03 13.67 27.82
CA GLU A 511 -28.49 14.41 26.68
C GLU A 511 -27.36 13.63 26.00
N TYR A 512 -27.21 13.81 24.69
CA TYR A 512 -26.07 13.39 23.91
C TYR A 512 -25.26 14.62 23.53
N TRP A 513 -24.01 14.66 23.99
CA TRP A 513 -23.12 15.80 23.81
C TRP A 513 -22.07 15.46 22.76
N VAL A 514 -21.85 16.40 21.85
CA VAL A 514 -20.71 16.38 20.93
C VAL A 514 -19.75 17.48 21.35
N HIS A 515 -18.56 17.08 21.76
CA HIS A 515 -17.52 17.98 22.24
C HIS A 515 -16.56 18.33 21.10
N TYR A 516 -16.12 19.59 21.06
CA TYR A 516 -15.12 20.12 20.15
C TYR A 516 -14.08 20.90 20.95
N LEU A 517 -12.89 20.35 21.13
CA LEU A 517 -11.76 21.06 21.74
C LEU A 517 -10.93 21.71 20.64
N VAL A 518 -10.93 23.04 20.59
CA VAL A 518 -10.40 23.85 19.49
C VAL A 518 -9.16 24.61 19.93
N ALA A 519 -8.09 24.52 19.15
CA ALA A 519 -6.96 25.44 19.24
C ALA A 519 -7.31 26.73 18.47
N ASP A 520 -7.82 27.72 19.19
CA ASP A 520 -8.24 29.02 18.64
C ASP A 520 -7.06 30.00 18.66
N SER A 521 -6.09 29.72 17.78
CA SER A 521 -4.73 30.25 17.86
C SER A 521 -4.64 31.75 17.60
N GLY A 522 -5.51 32.30 16.76
CA GLY A 522 -5.58 33.73 16.49
C GLY A 522 -6.10 34.54 17.68
N ASN A 523 -6.81 33.89 18.60
CA ASN A 523 -7.25 34.47 19.88
C ASN A 523 -6.36 34.02 21.06
N ASN A 524 -5.30 33.24 20.82
CA ASN A 524 -4.35 32.74 21.81
C ASN A 524 -5.00 31.96 22.96
N ARG A 525 -5.92 31.05 22.63
CA ARG A 525 -6.66 30.25 23.62
C ARG A 525 -6.98 28.84 23.12
N VAL A 526 -7.37 27.99 24.06
CA VAL A 526 -8.00 26.70 23.77
C VAL A 526 -9.41 26.72 24.36
N VAL A 527 -10.40 26.32 23.58
CA VAL A 527 -11.80 26.30 24.02
C VAL A 527 -12.44 24.96 23.74
N GLU A 528 -13.27 24.49 24.66
CA GLU A 528 -14.14 23.34 24.45
C GLU A 528 -15.55 23.82 24.21
N LEU A 529 -16.11 23.44 23.07
CA LEU A 529 -17.47 23.75 22.66
C LEU A 529 -18.30 22.47 22.67
N VAL A 530 -19.56 22.56 23.09
CA VAL A 530 -20.49 21.43 23.10
C VAL A 530 -21.74 21.72 22.28
N ASP A 531 -22.11 20.77 21.42
CA ASP A 531 -23.45 20.67 20.85
C ASP A 531 -24.28 19.72 21.74
N ARG A 532 -25.42 20.19 22.24
CA ARG A 532 -26.29 19.44 23.18
C ARG A 532 -27.56 18.97 22.49
N TYR A 533 -27.80 17.65 22.49
CA TYR A 533 -29.00 17.04 21.95
C TYR A 533 -29.81 16.34 23.04
N ALA A 534 -31.12 16.56 23.07
CA ALA A 534 -32.04 15.83 23.93
C ALA A 534 -32.18 14.38 23.42
N VAL A 535 -32.23 13.42 24.35
CA VAL A 535 -32.32 12.00 24.04
C VAL A 535 -33.48 11.38 24.81
N ASP A 536 -34.23 10.50 24.17
CA ASP A 536 -35.20 9.65 24.85
C ASP A 536 -34.46 8.65 25.77
N PRO A 537 -34.66 8.71 27.10
CA PRO A 537 -33.98 7.82 28.04
C PRO A 537 -34.26 6.33 27.79
N ALA A 538 -35.41 5.98 27.20
CA ALA A 538 -35.82 4.59 26.97
C ALA A 538 -35.25 4.01 25.67
N THR A 539 -35.33 4.76 24.56
CA THR A 539 -34.92 4.27 23.23
C THR A 539 -33.52 4.70 22.81
N ARG A 540 -32.91 5.67 23.52
CA ARG A 540 -31.67 6.35 23.14
C ARG A 540 -31.75 7.08 21.78
N GLY A 541 -32.94 7.30 21.25
CA GLY A 541 -33.16 8.11 20.05
C GLY A 541 -32.93 9.60 20.32
N LEU A 542 -32.32 10.29 19.36
CA LEU A 542 -32.18 11.75 19.39
C LEU A 542 -33.55 12.42 19.19
N LEU A 543 -33.92 13.31 20.11
CA LEU A 543 -35.19 14.07 20.08
C LEU A 543 -35.04 15.46 19.44
N GLY A 544 -33.82 16.00 19.40
CA GLY A 544 -33.53 17.31 18.81
C GLY A 544 -32.46 18.08 19.59
N VAL A 545 -32.15 19.28 19.13
CA VAL A 545 -31.19 20.18 19.79
C VAL A 545 -31.83 20.81 21.02
N VAL A 546 -31.14 20.80 22.16
CA VAL A 546 -31.59 21.50 23.37
C VAL A 546 -31.56 23.01 23.11
N SER A 547 -32.55 23.77 23.58
CA SER A 547 -32.52 25.23 23.51
C SER A 547 -32.57 25.84 24.90
N PHE A 548 -31.94 26.99 25.10
CA PHE A 548 -31.94 27.74 26.35
C PHE A 548 -32.17 29.23 26.13
N THR A 549 -32.57 29.94 27.18
CA THR A 549 -32.72 31.40 27.15
C THR A 549 -31.37 32.05 27.47
N ASP A 550 -30.87 32.90 26.59
CA ASP A 550 -29.63 33.64 26.79
C ASP A 550 -29.79 34.81 27.79
N ALA A 551 -28.68 35.46 28.14
CA ALA A 551 -28.65 36.57 29.09
C ALA A 551 -29.45 37.81 28.62
N SER A 552 -29.78 37.89 27.33
CA SER A 552 -30.62 38.96 26.75
C SER A 552 -32.11 38.59 26.64
N GLY A 553 -32.49 37.39 27.09
CA GLY A 553 -33.86 36.88 27.03
C GLY A 553 -34.24 36.20 25.71
N GLY A 554 -33.28 36.04 24.78
CA GLY A 554 -33.49 35.34 23.51
C GLY A 554 -33.40 33.83 23.65
N THR A 555 -34.13 33.07 22.83
CA THR A 555 -33.99 31.60 22.76
C THR A 555 -32.84 31.24 21.83
N GLN A 556 -31.83 30.54 22.35
CA GLN A 556 -30.66 30.07 21.60
C GLN A 556 -30.64 28.54 21.53
N PRO A 557 -30.35 27.95 20.36
CA PRO A 557 -30.03 26.53 20.28
C PRO A 557 -28.67 26.27 20.96
N ALA A 558 -28.57 25.16 21.68
CA ALA A 558 -27.36 24.73 22.36
C ALA A 558 -26.37 24.06 21.40
N LEU A 559 -25.98 24.79 20.35
CA LEU A 559 -24.95 24.39 19.40
C LEU A 559 -23.72 25.29 19.57
N GLY A 560 -22.57 24.71 19.83
CA GLY A 560 -21.32 25.41 20.09
C GLY A 560 -21.37 26.19 21.40
N VAL A 561 -21.93 25.62 22.47
CA VAL A 561 -21.92 26.22 23.80
C VAL A 561 -20.51 26.14 24.38
N LEU A 562 -19.96 27.23 24.88
CA LEU A 562 -18.67 27.22 25.58
C LEU A 562 -18.80 26.41 26.88
N TYR A 563 -18.09 25.29 26.97
CA TYR A 563 -18.10 24.39 28.13
C TYR A 563 -16.82 24.47 28.95
N TRP A 564 -15.67 24.62 28.29
CA TRP A 564 -14.38 24.82 28.95
C TRP A 564 -13.56 25.87 28.21
N HIS A 565 -12.73 26.59 28.97
CA HIS A 565 -11.84 27.62 28.46
C HIS A 565 -10.46 27.45 29.08
N SER A 566 -9.40 27.65 28.30
CA SER A 566 -8.05 27.69 28.86
C SER A 566 -7.97 28.74 29.98
N PRO A 567 -7.34 28.43 31.12
CA PRO A 567 -7.27 29.37 32.24
C PRO A 567 -6.76 30.74 31.81
N SER A 568 -7.22 31.81 32.46
CA SER A 568 -6.79 33.19 32.14
C SER A 568 -5.29 33.42 32.34
N THR A 569 -4.62 32.57 33.13
CA THR A 569 -3.16 32.52 33.28
C THR A 569 -2.43 32.02 32.03
N ILE A 570 -3.16 31.43 31.08
CA ILE A 570 -2.64 30.90 29.81
C ILE A 570 -3.25 31.67 28.63
N SER A 571 -4.55 31.99 28.69
CA SER A 571 -5.26 32.74 27.65
C SER A 571 -4.74 34.17 27.52
N GLY A 572 -4.59 34.68 26.29
CA GLY A 572 -4.21 36.07 26.03
C GLY A 572 -2.71 36.39 26.18
N LYS A 573 -1.89 35.44 26.63
CA LYS A 573 -0.42 35.59 26.78
C LYS A 573 0.38 35.51 25.47
N GLY A 574 -0.28 35.59 24.32
CA GLY A 574 0.37 35.46 23.01
C GLY A 574 0.75 34.02 22.65
N PHE A 575 0.33 33.02 23.43
CA PHE A 575 0.48 31.61 23.10
C PHE A 575 -0.36 31.23 21.88
N ARG A 576 0.33 31.04 20.76
CA ARG A 576 -0.28 30.50 19.54
C ARG A 576 -0.27 28.98 19.58
N PHE A 577 -1.39 28.40 19.98
CA PHE A 577 -1.59 26.95 20.02
C PHE A 577 -1.59 26.36 18.61
N ALA A 578 -0.58 25.59 18.24
CA ALA A 578 -0.44 25.07 16.87
C ALA A 578 -1.18 23.74 16.66
N SER A 579 -1.32 22.93 17.72
CA SER A 579 -1.91 21.59 17.64
C SER A 579 -2.32 21.07 19.02
N LEU A 580 -3.27 20.13 19.04
CA LEU A 580 -3.80 19.49 20.23
C LEU A 580 -3.73 17.97 20.10
N ALA A 581 -3.50 17.28 21.20
CA ALA A 581 -3.60 15.83 21.28
C ALA A 581 -4.33 15.39 22.55
N ARG A 582 -4.99 14.24 22.48
CA ARG A 582 -5.68 13.59 23.59
C ARG A 582 -5.44 12.10 23.53
N ILE A 583 -5.20 11.47 24.68
CA ILE A 583 -5.03 10.02 24.78
C ILE A 583 -5.65 9.48 26.06
N PHE A 584 -6.21 8.27 25.99
CA PHE A 584 -6.59 7.53 27.19
C PHE A 584 -5.37 6.83 27.77
N ARG A 585 -5.15 6.99 29.07
CA ARG A 585 -4.06 6.38 29.81
C ARG A 585 -4.59 5.18 30.63
N PRO A 586 -4.29 3.93 30.22
CA PRO A 586 -4.79 2.74 30.91
C PRO A 586 -4.27 2.61 32.34
N ASP A 587 -3.08 3.13 32.61
CA ASP A 587 -2.42 3.09 33.92
C ASP A 587 -3.13 3.99 34.97
N THR A 588 -3.70 5.10 34.53
CA THR A 588 -4.39 6.06 35.41
C THR A 588 -5.92 6.06 35.24
N GLY A 589 -6.44 5.40 34.21
CA GLY A 589 -7.88 5.34 33.91
C GLY A 589 -8.49 6.67 33.46
N ARG A 590 -7.66 7.64 33.03
CA ARG A 590 -8.11 8.99 32.64
C ARG A 590 -7.53 9.42 31.30
N HIS A 591 -8.07 10.50 30.76
CA HIS A 591 -7.51 11.14 29.57
C HIS A 591 -6.42 12.14 29.93
N ALA A 592 -5.34 12.13 29.15
CA ALA A 592 -4.31 13.16 29.16
C ALA A 592 -4.38 13.97 27.85
N TYR A 593 -3.95 15.22 27.92
CA TYR A 593 -4.00 16.18 26.81
C TYR A 593 -2.65 16.84 26.62
N ALA A 594 -2.29 17.17 25.38
CA ALA A 594 -1.11 17.95 25.07
C ALA A 594 -1.46 19.10 24.12
N ALA A 595 -0.89 20.27 24.36
CA ALA A 595 -1.05 21.44 23.51
C ALA A 595 0.34 21.94 23.06
N ALA A 596 0.56 22.01 21.75
CA ALA A 596 1.78 22.58 21.17
C ALA A 596 1.63 24.10 21.03
N ILE A 597 2.67 24.84 21.43
CA ILE A 597 2.73 26.30 21.35
C ILE A 597 3.87 26.68 20.41
N GLY A 598 3.56 27.40 19.33
CA GLY A 598 4.52 27.69 18.27
C GLY A 598 5.38 28.94 18.50
N GLY A 599 4.79 30.03 19.02
CA GLY A 599 5.39 31.38 18.93
C GLY A 599 5.93 31.98 20.24
N ALA A 600 5.77 31.31 21.38
CA ALA A 600 6.28 31.78 22.66
C ALA A 600 6.66 30.58 23.53
N THR A 601 7.74 30.70 24.31
CA THR A 601 8.20 29.62 25.19
C THR A 601 7.34 29.59 26.45
N PRO A 602 6.55 28.53 26.70
CA PRO A 602 5.88 28.38 27.98
C PRO A 602 6.90 28.12 29.09
N THR A 603 6.68 28.70 30.26
CA THR A 603 7.54 28.52 31.44
C THR A 603 6.69 28.09 32.62
N ARG A 604 7.32 27.42 33.60
CA ARG A 604 6.63 27.00 34.83
C ARG A 604 6.19 28.19 35.69
N VAL A 605 7.02 29.23 35.77
CA VAL A 605 6.76 30.44 36.55
C VAL A 605 5.55 31.19 36.00
N ASP A 606 5.50 31.42 34.68
CA ASP A 606 4.42 32.21 34.11
C ASP A 606 3.10 31.43 34.01
N LEU A 607 3.15 30.09 33.92
CA LEU A 607 1.97 29.25 34.05
C LEU A 607 1.49 29.10 35.51
N GLY A 608 2.15 29.76 36.47
CA GLY A 608 1.77 29.78 37.88
C GLY A 608 2.08 28.49 38.63
N LEU A 609 2.95 27.63 38.09
CA LEU A 609 3.38 26.38 38.73
C LEU A 609 4.49 26.61 39.76
N ASP A 610 5.33 27.63 39.55
CA ASP A 610 6.42 28.00 40.42
C ASP A 610 6.30 29.49 40.82
N ALA A 611 6.69 29.84 42.05
CA ALA A 611 6.70 31.24 42.50
C ALA A 611 7.87 32.01 41.85
N PRO A 612 7.66 33.27 41.42
CA PRO A 612 8.75 34.07 40.86
C PRO A 612 9.81 34.36 41.93
N ASN A 613 11.05 33.98 41.66
CA ASN A 613 12.20 34.24 42.50
C ASN A 613 12.71 35.67 42.27
N LEU A 614 12.27 36.60 43.13
CA LEU A 614 12.55 38.04 43.02
C LEU A 614 14.03 38.42 43.17
N GLY A 615 14.91 37.49 43.58
CA GLY A 615 16.33 37.73 43.83
C GLY A 615 17.29 37.36 42.70
N SER A 616 16.83 36.67 41.64
CA SER A 616 17.70 36.24 40.53
C SER A 616 16.93 36.21 39.19
N PRO A 617 16.69 37.39 38.57
CA PRO A 617 15.93 37.51 37.31
C PRO A 617 16.53 36.72 36.13
N GLU A 618 17.81 36.33 36.22
CA GLU A 618 18.52 35.57 35.19
C GLU A 618 18.31 34.04 35.30
N THR A 619 17.88 33.53 36.45
CA THR A 619 17.58 32.09 36.65
C THR A 619 16.10 31.75 36.57
N ASP A 620 15.23 32.75 36.72
CA ASP A 620 13.80 32.65 36.43
C ASP A 620 13.60 32.86 34.93
N LEU A 621 13.58 31.78 34.17
CA LEU A 621 13.20 31.83 32.75
C LEU A 621 11.74 32.28 32.68
N ARG A 622 11.52 33.57 32.38
CA ARG A 622 10.20 34.14 32.08
C ARG A 622 9.86 33.99 30.59
N GLU A 623 8.58 34.03 30.29
CA GLU A 623 8.02 34.01 28.95
C GLU A 623 8.68 35.10 28.09
N SER A 624 9.28 34.69 26.98
CA SER A 624 9.73 35.60 25.93
C SER A 624 8.71 35.60 24.80
N ARG A 625 8.27 36.80 24.39
CA ARG A 625 7.38 37.01 23.23
C ARG A 625 7.98 36.52 21.91
N ASP A 626 9.30 36.36 21.84
CA ASP A 626 10.05 35.83 20.70
C ASP A 626 10.61 34.43 20.99
N GLY A 627 9.92 33.66 21.84
CA GLY A 627 10.36 32.37 22.35
C GLY A 627 10.33 31.22 21.35
N ASN A 628 11.05 30.15 21.67
CA ASN A 628 11.21 28.97 20.82
C ASN A 628 9.96 28.05 20.84
N GLY A 629 8.91 28.32 21.62
CA GLY A 629 7.74 27.43 21.69
C GLY A 629 7.89 26.34 22.75
N GLY A 630 6.88 25.48 22.88
CA GLY A 630 6.89 24.37 23.83
C GLY A 630 5.60 23.55 23.83
N ILE A 631 5.52 22.55 24.70
CA ILE A 631 4.34 21.70 24.88
C ILE A 631 3.85 21.86 26.31
N VAL A 632 2.54 22.04 26.48
CA VAL A 632 1.88 21.94 27.77
C VAL A 632 1.16 20.60 27.83
N PHE A 633 1.49 19.79 28.83
CA PHE A 633 0.92 18.47 29.05
C PHE A 633 0.01 18.48 30.28
N PHE A 634 -1.23 18.04 30.11
CA PHE A 634 -2.25 17.99 31.13
C PHE A 634 -2.59 16.53 31.44
N ASP A 635 -2.47 16.14 32.71
CA ASP A 635 -2.83 14.80 33.19
C ASP A 635 -3.68 14.91 34.46
N GLY A 636 -4.99 15.05 34.26
CA GLY A 636 -5.92 15.43 35.32
C GLY A 636 -5.58 16.82 35.88
N PRO A 637 -5.40 16.99 37.21
CA PRO A 637 -4.98 18.27 37.80
C PRO A 637 -3.49 18.58 37.61
N ASN A 638 -2.69 17.61 37.15
CA ASN A 638 -1.25 17.81 36.98
C ASN A 638 -0.97 18.49 35.64
N LEU A 639 -0.18 19.57 35.69
CA LEU A 639 0.25 20.30 34.51
C LEU A 639 1.79 20.27 34.43
N GLU A 640 2.31 19.93 33.25
CA GLU A 640 3.74 19.90 32.96
C GLU A 640 4.07 20.74 31.74
N VAL A 641 5.20 21.41 31.79
CA VAL A 641 5.71 22.25 30.70
C VAL A 641 6.96 21.60 30.13
N ILE A 642 6.97 21.41 28.83
CA ILE A 642 8.07 20.80 28.09
C ILE A 642 8.59 21.84 27.10
N ASN A 643 9.69 22.49 27.44
CA ASN A 643 10.41 23.44 26.59
C ASN A 643 11.78 22.90 26.13
N GLU A 644 12.28 21.86 26.81
CA GLU A 644 13.47 21.10 26.44
C GLU A 644 13.29 19.60 26.61
N VAL A 645 14.04 18.83 25.82
CA VAL A 645 14.06 17.36 25.84
C VAL A 645 15.47 16.83 25.81
N ALA A 646 15.72 15.70 26.48
CA ALA A 646 17.01 15.03 26.47
C ALA A 646 17.16 14.16 25.22
N VAL A 647 18.18 14.46 24.41
CA VAL A 647 18.59 13.66 23.25
C VAL A 647 19.75 12.75 23.69
N PRO A 648 19.62 11.41 23.58
CA PRO A 648 20.70 10.48 23.85
C PRO A 648 21.93 10.74 22.97
N ALA A 649 23.09 10.22 23.41
CA ALA A 649 24.31 10.27 22.61
C ALA A 649 24.13 9.52 21.28
N VAL A 650 24.64 10.10 20.20
CA VAL A 650 24.69 9.49 18.87
C VAL A 650 26.11 9.02 18.60
N ALA A 651 26.28 7.79 18.12
CA ALA A 651 27.60 7.24 17.84
C ALA A 651 28.32 7.98 16.69
N ALA A 652 29.63 7.75 16.57
CA ALA A 652 30.39 8.20 15.40
C ALA A 652 29.89 7.49 14.12
N ASN A 653 30.15 8.09 12.95
CA ASN A 653 29.80 7.56 11.63
C ASN A 653 28.29 7.34 11.40
N VAL A 654 27.46 8.01 12.19
CA VAL A 654 26.00 7.96 12.03
C VAL A 654 25.50 8.95 11.00
N PHE A 655 26.02 10.18 10.96
CA PHE A 655 25.54 11.21 10.05
C PHE A 655 26.39 11.32 8.78
N TRP A 656 25.72 11.72 7.70
CA TRP A 656 26.36 11.97 6.41
C TRP A 656 27.28 13.18 6.47
N ASN A 657 28.51 13.04 5.96
CA ASN A 657 29.44 14.14 5.74
C ASN A 657 29.55 14.41 4.23
N ALA A 658 29.15 15.62 3.83
CA ALA A 658 29.15 16.03 2.43
C ALA A 658 30.56 16.27 1.87
N GLU A 659 31.54 16.60 2.70
CA GLU A 659 32.92 16.84 2.28
C GLU A 659 33.64 15.53 1.95
N SER A 660 33.43 14.49 2.76
CA SER A 660 34.02 13.17 2.55
C SER A 660 33.21 12.26 1.63
N GLY A 661 31.96 12.63 1.30
CA GLY A 661 31.06 11.78 0.52
C GLY A 661 30.73 10.46 1.23
N SER A 662 30.72 10.43 2.56
CA SER A 662 30.49 9.21 3.33
C SER A 662 29.88 9.48 4.71
N PHE A 663 29.40 8.41 5.37
CA PHE A 663 28.94 8.47 6.76
C PHE A 663 30.13 8.47 7.72
N SER A 664 30.74 9.64 7.88
CA SER A 664 32.00 9.80 8.63
C SER A 664 31.93 10.97 9.64
N SER A 665 30.85 11.05 10.42
CA SER A 665 30.65 12.09 11.44
C SER A 665 31.32 11.76 12.77
N PRO A 666 31.80 12.74 13.55
CA PRO A 666 32.18 12.50 14.94
C PRO A 666 30.97 12.06 15.79
N ALA A 667 31.23 11.39 16.91
CA ALA A 667 30.19 11.08 17.89
C ALA A 667 29.58 12.36 18.46
N VAL A 668 28.27 12.36 18.69
CA VAL A 668 27.55 13.49 19.29
C VAL A 668 27.20 13.14 20.74
N PRO A 669 27.68 13.90 21.74
CA PRO A 669 27.35 13.63 23.13
C PRO A 669 25.86 13.83 23.41
N ALA A 670 25.35 13.21 24.47
CA ALA A 670 24.00 13.45 24.96
C ALA A 670 23.82 14.95 25.25
N ARG A 671 22.66 15.51 24.89
CA ARG A 671 22.41 16.95 24.95
C ARG A 671 20.96 17.27 25.23
N LYS A 672 20.71 18.47 25.75
CA LYS A 672 19.36 19.05 25.79
C LYS A 672 19.04 19.71 24.45
N LYS A 673 17.85 19.44 23.94
CA LYS A 673 17.29 20.10 22.76
C LYS A 673 16.16 20.99 23.23
N VAL A 674 16.26 22.29 22.94
CA VAL A 674 15.15 23.22 23.06
C VAL A 674 14.17 23.00 21.91
N LEU A 675 12.88 23.03 22.22
CA LEU A 675 11.81 22.95 21.23
C LEU A 675 11.68 24.29 20.50
N THR A 676 11.54 24.28 19.17
CA THR A 676 11.58 25.50 18.32
C THR A 676 10.46 25.51 17.27
N ASN A 677 9.48 26.43 17.34
CA ASN A 677 8.40 26.60 16.37
C ASN A 677 7.63 25.29 16.07
N LEU A 678 6.90 24.78 17.06
CA LEU A 678 6.14 23.54 16.89
C LEU A 678 5.02 23.67 15.84
N ASN A 679 4.93 22.68 14.95
CA ASN A 679 3.87 22.60 13.94
C ASN A 679 2.76 21.60 14.32
N SER A 680 3.11 20.51 15.04
CA SER A 680 2.16 19.49 15.45
C SER A 680 2.55 18.79 16.74
N VAL A 681 1.55 18.25 17.44
CA VAL A 681 1.72 17.30 18.54
C VAL A 681 0.69 16.19 18.39
N THR A 682 1.13 14.94 18.56
CA THR A 682 0.28 13.75 18.63
C THR A 682 0.72 12.87 19.80
N MET A 683 -0.14 11.95 20.22
CA MET A 683 0.13 11.11 21.38
C MET A 683 -0.25 9.65 21.09
N GLN A 684 0.58 8.73 21.59
CA GLN A 684 0.28 7.29 21.55
C GLN A 684 0.88 6.58 22.77
N ASN A 685 0.23 5.49 23.20
CA ASN A 685 0.82 4.61 24.21
C ASN A 685 1.77 3.65 23.49
N VAL A 686 3.04 3.66 23.89
CA VAL A 686 4.11 2.83 23.31
C VAL A 686 4.64 1.84 24.35
N TYR A 687 5.18 0.73 23.88
CA TYR A 687 5.72 -0.33 24.73
C TYR A 687 7.24 -0.40 24.55
N LEU A 688 8.00 0.00 25.57
CA LEU A 688 9.45 0.21 25.48
C LEU A 688 10.19 -0.38 26.68
N ASP A 689 11.39 -0.92 26.46
CA ASP A 689 12.32 -1.28 27.53
C ASP A 689 13.47 -0.26 27.58
N LEU A 690 13.26 0.84 28.31
CA LEU A 690 14.23 1.93 28.41
C LEU A 690 15.34 1.66 29.43
N ASP A 691 15.08 0.79 30.41
CA ASP A 691 15.92 0.58 31.58
C ASP A 691 16.52 -0.83 31.65
N GLY A 692 16.25 -1.69 30.66
CA GLY A 692 16.69 -3.10 30.65
C GLY A 692 15.98 -3.96 31.70
N THR A 693 14.84 -3.51 32.22
CA THR A 693 14.06 -4.20 33.27
C THR A 693 12.82 -4.90 32.71
N GLY A 694 12.73 -5.00 31.39
CA GLY A 694 11.57 -5.48 30.66
C GLY A 694 10.70 -4.33 30.16
N PRO A 695 9.92 -4.57 29.10
CA PRO A 695 9.16 -3.51 28.44
C PRO A 695 7.96 -3.04 29.27
N LYS A 696 7.72 -1.73 29.25
CA LYS A 696 6.66 -1.02 30.00
C LYS A 696 5.88 -0.10 29.05
N THR A 697 4.65 0.22 29.43
CA THR A 697 3.82 1.18 28.68
C THR A 697 4.20 2.61 29.05
N TYR A 698 4.49 3.43 28.05
CA TYR A 698 4.75 4.86 28.20
C TYR A 698 3.76 5.65 27.36
N THR A 699 3.33 6.80 27.87
CA THR A 699 2.66 7.80 27.03
C THR A 699 3.72 8.56 26.25
N ALA A 700 3.79 8.29 24.94
CA ALA A 700 4.66 9.00 24.02
C ALA A 700 3.97 10.24 23.46
N ILE A 701 4.77 11.31 23.31
CA ILE A 701 4.39 12.53 22.60
C ILE A 701 5.28 12.60 21.36
N LEU A 702 4.66 12.64 20.18
CA LEU A 702 5.34 12.87 18.92
C LEU A 702 5.08 14.31 18.49
N PHE A 703 6.13 15.08 18.26
CA PHE A 703 6.02 16.47 17.84
C PHE A 703 6.88 16.76 16.61
N THR A 704 6.47 17.79 15.87
CA THR A 704 7.25 18.32 14.75
C THR A 704 7.63 19.77 15.00
N ASP A 705 8.87 20.09 14.65
CA ASP A 705 9.44 21.42 14.83
C ASP A 705 10.32 21.78 13.63
N SER A 706 10.95 22.97 13.62
CA SER A 706 11.78 23.40 12.48
C SER A 706 13.03 22.54 12.22
N SER A 707 13.39 21.64 13.14
CA SER A 707 14.58 20.79 13.04
C SER A 707 14.28 19.33 12.68
N GLY A 708 13.04 18.86 12.86
CA GLY A 708 12.67 17.48 12.57
C GLY A 708 11.39 17.01 13.25
N ALA A 709 11.17 15.70 13.23
CA ALA A 709 10.13 15.01 13.99
C ALA A 709 10.77 14.21 15.13
N TYR A 710 10.17 14.27 16.33
CA TYR A 710 10.74 13.67 17.54
C TYR A 710 9.64 13.03 18.39
N GLU A 711 9.88 11.80 18.82
CA GLU A 711 9.05 11.12 19.80
C GLU A 711 9.74 11.10 21.15
N ILE A 712 9.03 11.54 22.17
CA ILE A 712 9.53 11.63 23.54
C ILE A 712 8.65 10.85 24.51
N VAL A 713 9.27 10.33 25.55
CA VAL A 713 8.60 9.72 26.69
C VAL A 713 9.20 10.26 27.98
N LYS A 714 8.42 10.24 29.06
CA LYS A 714 8.92 10.60 30.38
C LYS A 714 9.71 9.44 30.99
N SER A 715 10.97 9.71 31.32
CA SER A 715 11.92 8.75 31.90
C SER A 715 12.54 9.39 33.15
N GLY A 716 12.12 8.96 34.34
CA GLY A 716 12.47 9.65 35.59
C GLY A 716 11.88 11.06 35.62
N SER A 717 12.72 12.07 35.85
CA SER A 717 12.33 13.49 35.87
C SER A 717 12.39 14.18 34.51
N GLU A 718 12.89 13.53 33.47
CA GLU A 718 13.15 14.16 32.16
C GLU A 718 12.30 13.58 31.04
N TRP A 719 11.98 14.42 30.07
CA TRP A 719 11.42 13.99 28.78
C TRP A 719 12.58 13.63 27.85
N ARG A 720 12.66 12.35 27.46
CA ARG A 720 13.75 11.78 26.67
C ARG A 720 13.27 11.41 25.27
N VAL A 721 14.09 11.73 24.25
CA VAL A 721 13.87 11.31 22.87
C VAL A 721 14.12 9.80 22.73
N VAL A 722 13.12 9.08 22.23
CA VAL A 722 13.17 7.64 21.97
C VAL A 722 13.13 7.30 20.48
N TRP A 723 12.66 8.23 19.65
CA TRP A 723 12.70 8.13 18.19
C TRP A 723 12.87 9.53 17.60
N MET A 724 13.64 9.69 16.51
CA MET A 724 13.76 10.97 15.83
C MET A 724 14.09 10.85 14.34
N LEU A 725 13.55 11.78 13.56
CA LEU A 725 13.93 12.03 12.17
C LEU A 725 14.32 13.50 12.02
N PRO A 726 15.58 13.85 12.28
CA PRO A 726 16.06 15.21 12.11
C PRO A 726 16.30 15.54 10.62
N ARG A 727 16.29 16.83 10.30
CA ARG A 727 16.47 17.40 8.95
C ARG A 727 17.69 16.84 8.20
N ASN A 728 18.81 16.67 8.87
CA ASN A 728 20.04 16.13 8.25
C ASN A 728 19.93 14.64 7.89
N VAL A 729 19.13 13.86 8.61
CA VAL A 729 18.92 12.42 8.36
C VAL A 729 17.95 12.22 7.20
N TYR A 730 16.88 13.01 7.17
CA TYR A 730 15.88 12.94 6.11
C TYR A 730 16.45 13.25 4.72
N ARG A 731 17.27 14.31 4.60
CA ARG A 731 17.87 14.78 3.32
C ARG A 731 18.81 13.79 2.63
N VAL A 732 19.13 12.68 3.30
CA VAL A 732 20.03 11.61 2.82
C VAL A 732 19.43 10.22 3.07
N MET A 733 18.14 10.16 3.38
CA MET A 733 17.47 8.90 3.71
C MET A 733 17.45 7.96 2.50
N ARG A 734 17.10 8.48 1.31
CA ARG A 734 17.11 7.68 0.08
C ARG A 734 18.55 7.57 -0.44
N ARG A 735 19.04 6.37 -0.74
CA ARG A 735 20.47 6.15 -1.07
C ARG A 735 20.68 5.25 -2.27
N ASN A 736 21.68 5.54 -3.10
CA ASN A 736 22.09 4.63 -4.18
C ASN A 736 22.65 3.32 -3.59
N PRO A 737 22.15 2.14 -3.95
CA PRO A 737 22.63 0.87 -3.39
C PRO A 737 24.08 0.56 -3.76
N ALA A 738 24.58 1.03 -4.90
CA ALA A 738 25.92 0.73 -5.38
C ALA A 738 26.99 1.59 -4.70
N THR A 739 26.69 2.88 -4.46
CA THR A 739 27.66 3.84 -3.88
C THR A 739 27.37 4.18 -2.42
N ASN A 740 26.17 3.84 -1.91
CA ASN A 740 25.63 4.27 -0.62
C ASN A 740 25.54 5.81 -0.45
N GLU A 741 25.65 6.55 -1.55
CA GLU A 741 25.52 8.00 -1.56
C GLU A 741 24.04 8.42 -1.57
N PRO A 742 23.68 9.63 -1.09
CA PRO A 742 22.33 10.17 -1.18
C PRO A 742 21.80 10.20 -2.61
N ALA A 743 20.65 9.58 -2.83
CA ALA A 743 19.98 9.57 -4.14
C ALA A 743 19.57 10.99 -4.58
N GLY A 744 19.54 11.21 -5.90
CA GLY A 744 19.12 12.48 -6.51
C GLY A 744 17.69 12.89 -6.16
N ASP A 745 16.83 11.91 -5.85
CA ASP A 745 15.42 12.13 -5.51
C ASP A 745 15.19 12.64 -4.09
N ASN A 746 16.23 12.70 -3.24
CA ASN A 746 16.06 13.31 -1.93
C ASN A 746 15.70 14.81 -2.06
N PRO A 747 14.73 15.30 -1.28
CA PRO A 747 14.49 16.72 -1.13
C PRO A 747 15.74 17.42 -0.58
N LEU A 748 15.99 18.65 -1.05
CA LEU A 748 17.08 19.47 -0.50
C LEU A 748 16.83 19.88 0.95
N ASP A 749 15.60 19.78 1.43
CA ASP A 749 15.22 20.23 2.76
C ASP A 749 14.05 19.43 3.36
N PHE A 750 13.84 19.60 4.67
CA PHE A 750 12.79 18.98 5.46
C PHE A 750 12.07 20.01 6.31
N ARG A 751 10.76 20.14 6.09
CA ARG A 751 9.86 20.98 6.91
C ARG A 751 8.68 20.13 7.38
N PRO A 752 8.81 19.41 8.51
CA PRO A 752 7.74 18.55 9.01
C PRO A 752 6.58 19.38 9.56
N MET A 753 5.42 19.29 8.90
CA MET A 753 4.20 20.02 9.26
C MET A 753 3.31 19.22 10.21
N TYR A 754 3.31 17.90 10.08
CA TYR A 754 2.54 16.99 10.90
C TYR A 754 3.25 15.64 11.02
N ALA A 755 3.18 14.99 12.18
CA ALA A 755 3.59 13.61 12.34
C ALA A 755 2.72 12.87 13.35
N LYS A 756 2.43 11.59 13.07
CA LYS A 756 1.59 10.73 13.92
C LYS A 756 2.13 9.29 13.89
N ARG A 757 2.24 8.67 15.07
CA ARG A 757 2.45 7.23 15.14
C ARG A 757 1.10 6.53 14.91
N LEU A 758 1.13 5.50 14.08
CA LEU A 758 -0.02 4.68 13.73
C LEU A 758 -0.07 3.45 14.65
N ASP A 759 -1.23 2.84 14.80
CA ASP A 759 -1.39 1.59 15.57
C ASP A 759 -0.55 0.42 15.02
N SER A 760 -0.14 0.48 13.74
CA SER A 760 0.82 -0.45 13.15
C SER A 760 2.25 -0.30 13.68
N GLY A 761 2.54 0.76 14.46
CA GLY A 761 3.89 1.14 14.88
C GLY A 761 4.67 1.96 13.86
N GLU A 762 4.11 2.21 12.67
CA GLU A 762 4.71 3.10 11.67
C GLU A 762 4.48 4.57 12.03
N ILE A 763 5.27 5.48 11.46
CA ILE A 763 5.13 6.92 11.67
C ILE A 763 4.77 7.59 10.35
N LEU A 764 3.60 8.22 10.32
CA LEU A 764 3.15 9.10 9.25
C LEU A 764 3.79 10.48 9.43
N ILE A 765 4.33 11.05 8.36
CA ILE A 765 4.99 12.36 8.34
C ILE A 765 4.53 13.13 7.12
N VAL A 766 4.26 14.42 7.32
CA VAL A 766 3.96 15.37 6.25
C VAL A 766 5.11 16.36 6.13
N ASN A 767 5.82 16.34 4.99
CA ASN A 767 6.84 17.32 4.65
C ASN A 767 6.22 18.41 3.77
N GLY A 768 6.07 19.61 4.33
CA GLY A 768 5.57 20.80 3.62
C GLY A 768 6.69 21.65 3.02
N TYR A 769 7.90 21.10 2.82
CA TYR A 769 8.96 21.81 2.11
C TYR A 769 8.58 22.00 0.63
N PHE A 770 8.75 23.22 0.13
CA PHE A 770 8.55 23.57 -1.27
C PHE A 770 9.85 24.16 -1.81
N GLY A 771 10.40 23.54 -2.86
CA GLY A 771 11.71 23.89 -3.40
C GLY A 771 12.16 22.88 -4.44
N ARG A 772 13.36 22.31 -4.25
CA ARG A 772 13.97 21.36 -5.18
C ARG A 772 14.47 20.09 -4.51
N LYS A 773 14.56 19.02 -5.30
CA LYS A 773 15.30 17.80 -5.01
C LYS A 773 16.80 17.97 -5.33
N ARG A 774 17.65 17.02 -4.90
CA ARG A 774 19.10 17.04 -5.17
C ARG A 774 19.46 16.99 -6.65
N ASN A 775 18.65 16.32 -7.47
CA ASN A 775 18.78 16.29 -8.93
C ASN A 775 18.31 17.57 -9.64
N GLY A 776 17.81 18.56 -8.89
CA GLY A 776 17.37 19.86 -9.42
C GLY A 776 15.88 19.94 -9.78
N GLU A 777 15.17 18.80 -9.77
CA GLU A 777 13.73 18.73 -10.05
C GLU A 777 12.91 19.47 -8.96
N PRO A 778 11.73 20.02 -9.31
CA PRO A 778 10.82 20.62 -8.34
C PRO A 778 10.40 19.63 -7.24
N PHE A 779 10.19 20.15 -6.05
CA PHE A 779 9.65 19.42 -4.91
C PHE A 779 8.58 20.27 -4.24
N GLU A 780 7.33 19.79 -4.23
CA GLU A 780 6.17 20.54 -3.73
C GLU A 780 5.62 20.01 -2.40
N GLY A 781 6.37 19.10 -1.77
CA GLY A 781 6.02 18.40 -0.54
C GLY A 781 5.80 16.91 -0.75
N GLU A 782 5.78 16.17 0.35
CA GLU A 782 5.47 14.74 0.34
C GLU A 782 4.83 14.28 1.65
N ILE A 783 4.09 13.19 1.60
CA ILE A 783 3.55 12.47 2.75
C ILE A 783 4.20 11.10 2.77
N LEU A 784 4.70 10.69 3.94
CA LEU A 784 5.52 9.49 4.10
C LEU A 784 5.00 8.67 5.25
N GLN A 785 4.99 7.35 5.08
CA GLN A 785 4.89 6.41 6.20
C GLN A 785 6.25 5.74 6.35
N LEU A 786 6.85 5.88 7.53
CA LEU A 786 8.15 5.32 7.84
C LEU A 786 8.04 4.19 8.85
N ASN A 787 8.98 3.25 8.78
CA ASN A 787 9.17 2.26 9.83
C ASN A 787 9.47 2.98 11.17
N GLY A 788 8.57 2.84 12.14
CA GLY A 788 8.69 3.41 13.47
C GLY A 788 9.21 2.43 14.53
N ASN A 789 9.60 1.22 14.13
CA ASN A 789 10.13 0.21 15.05
C ASN A 789 11.51 0.62 15.59
N TRP A 790 11.76 0.26 16.84
CA TRP A 790 13.08 0.31 17.45
C TRP A 790 13.84 -0.98 17.13
N ASP A 791 15.11 -0.90 16.75
CA ASP A 791 15.92 -2.09 16.47
C ASP A 791 16.62 -2.59 17.75
N PRO A 792 16.34 -3.83 18.22
CA PRO A 792 17.05 -4.44 19.34
C PRO A 792 18.44 -5.00 18.95
N GLY A 793 18.85 -4.89 17.68
CA GLY A 793 20.25 -5.11 17.25
C GLY A 793 20.57 -6.45 16.59
N VAL A 794 19.60 -7.14 15.97
CA VAL A 794 19.85 -8.49 15.41
C VAL A 794 19.70 -8.59 13.89
N LEU A 795 18.78 -7.86 13.23
CA LEU A 795 18.53 -8.05 11.77
C LEU A 795 18.11 -6.79 10.97
N GLY A 796 18.48 -5.60 11.43
CA GLY A 796 18.58 -4.40 10.56
C GLY A 796 17.30 -3.98 9.84
N SER A 797 16.33 -3.43 10.58
CA SER A 797 15.32 -2.51 10.03
C SER A 797 14.56 -1.81 11.15
N GLY A 798 15.19 -0.83 11.80
CA GLY A 798 14.56 -0.01 12.84
C GLY A 798 15.42 1.18 13.25
N PHE A 799 14.86 2.07 14.05
CA PHE A 799 15.56 3.24 14.57
C PHE A 799 16.55 2.88 15.67
N GLN A 800 17.78 3.41 15.59
CA GLN A 800 18.77 3.31 16.66
C GLN A 800 19.83 4.42 16.59
N PHE A 801 20.25 4.94 17.74
CA PHE A 801 21.26 6.03 17.85
C PHE A 801 22.69 5.64 17.42
N THR A 802 22.94 4.35 17.18
CA THR A 802 24.25 3.80 16.81
C THR A 802 24.34 3.40 15.34
N GLN A 803 23.20 3.30 14.65
CA GLN A 803 23.17 2.85 13.26
C GLN A 803 23.40 4.00 12.29
N THR A 804 23.97 3.69 11.12
CA THR A 804 24.12 4.64 10.02
C THR A 804 22.80 5.30 9.68
N ASN A 805 22.80 6.63 9.61
CA ASN A 805 21.63 7.47 9.41
C ASN A 805 20.48 7.16 10.39
N LEU A 806 20.80 6.81 11.64
CA LEU A 806 19.86 6.36 12.68
C LEU A 806 19.05 5.10 12.31
N GLY A 807 19.54 4.31 11.36
CA GLY A 807 18.84 3.14 10.81
C GLY A 807 17.92 3.45 9.62
N PHE A 808 17.76 4.74 9.25
CA PHE A 808 16.93 5.10 8.10
C PHE A 808 17.64 4.88 6.78
N SER A 809 16.94 4.28 5.83
CA SER A 809 17.35 4.14 4.43
C SER A 809 16.13 4.20 3.50
N SER A 810 16.33 4.01 2.19
CA SER A 810 15.21 3.83 1.25
C SER A 810 14.25 2.70 1.68
N ILE A 811 14.73 1.68 2.41
CA ILE A 811 13.89 0.56 2.87
C ILE A 811 12.99 0.93 4.06
N SER A 812 13.28 2.06 4.73
CA SER A 812 12.48 2.53 5.85
C SER A 812 11.17 3.18 5.40
N VAL A 813 11.05 3.54 4.12
CA VAL A 813 9.83 4.12 3.53
C VAL A 813 8.83 3.00 3.22
N ARG A 814 7.74 2.98 3.99
CA ARG A 814 6.63 2.02 3.85
C ARG A 814 5.58 2.51 2.86
N PHE A 815 5.44 3.82 2.73
CA PHE A 815 4.55 4.47 1.77
C PHE A 815 5.00 5.91 1.51
N GLU A 816 4.71 6.43 0.32
CA GLU A 816 4.94 7.82 -0.03
C GLU A 816 3.89 8.34 -1.06
N LEU A 817 3.46 9.59 -0.88
CA LEU A 817 2.74 10.43 -1.85
C LEU A 817 3.56 11.70 -2.08
N PRO A 818 3.78 12.17 -3.32
CA PRO A 818 3.38 11.62 -4.63
C PRO A 818 3.95 10.22 -4.97
N PRO A 819 3.46 9.56 -6.05
CA PRO A 819 2.61 10.07 -7.12
C PRO A 819 1.13 10.24 -6.74
N ILE A 820 0.48 11.25 -7.32
CA ILE A 820 -0.99 11.46 -7.26
C ILE A 820 -1.56 11.38 -8.66
N GLN A 821 -2.74 10.77 -8.78
CA GLN A 821 -3.46 10.59 -10.04
C GLN A 821 -4.93 11.02 -9.93
N GLY A 822 -5.50 11.41 -11.08
CA GLY A 822 -6.92 11.83 -11.18
C GLY A 822 -7.22 13.23 -10.67
N THR A 823 -6.23 13.95 -10.12
CA THR A 823 -6.33 15.34 -9.65
C THR A 823 -4.96 16.02 -9.69
N ARG A 824 -4.87 17.31 -9.32
CA ARG A 824 -3.57 18.01 -9.22
C ARG A 824 -2.68 17.38 -8.14
N GLY A 825 -1.36 17.48 -8.31
CA GLY A 825 -0.35 17.00 -7.36
C GLY A 825 -0.46 17.63 -5.97
N LEU A 826 0.36 17.17 -5.02
CA LEU A 826 0.46 17.81 -3.69
C LEU A 826 1.14 19.16 -3.83
N THR A 827 0.64 20.17 -3.15
CA THR A 827 1.30 21.47 -3.03
C THR A 827 1.24 21.96 -1.60
N LEU A 828 2.40 22.12 -0.95
CA LEU A 828 2.51 22.57 0.44
C LEU A 828 1.59 21.78 1.40
N PRO A 829 1.68 20.42 1.44
CA PRO A 829 0.85 19.64 2.32
C PRO A 829 1.14 19.99 3.79
N VAL A 830 0.09 20.15 4.59
CA VAL A 830 0.18 20.57 6.00
C VAL A 830 -0.34 19.53 6.97
N PHE A 831 -1.13 18.57 6.49
CA PHE A 831 -1.72 17.52 7.29
C PHE A 831 -2.04 16.29 6.46
N ALA A 832 -1.90 15.12 7.10
CA ALA A 832 -2.38 13.86 6.59
C ALA A 832 -2.77 12.95 7.76
N ASP A 833 -3.81 12.14 7.60
CA ASP A 833 -4.14 11.04 8.50
C ASP A 833 -4.51 9.79 7.71
N ARG A 834 -4.43 8.63 8.37
CA ARG A 834 -4.79 7.34 7.80
C ARG A 834 -6.14 6.89 8.38
N ASP A 835 -7.03 6.48 7.48
CA ASP A 835 -8.34 5.90 7.81
C ASP A 835 -8.26 4.42 8.21
#